data_AF-A0A2D7PQF3-F1
#
_entry.id   AF-A0A2D7PQF3-F1
#
_cell.length_a   1.000
_cell.length_b   1.000
_cell.length_c   1.000
_cell.angle_alpha   90.00
_cell.angle_beta   90.00
_cell.angle_gamma   90.00
#
_symmetry.space_group_name_H-M   'P 1'
#
loop_
_entity.id
_entity.type
_entity.pdbx_description
1 polymer ?
#
loop_
_entity_poly.entity_id
_entity_poly.type
_entity_poly.pdbx_seq_one_letter_code
_entity_poly.pdbx_strand_id
1 'polypeptide(L)'
;MGFFEGHFGWRVFVGRSVGWTSLMIFLASFLSASADARMATVRWTDPNPAPSPVTNFRLYVGTSPGVFAAGIDLGVPVPDSEGVFSAEVSIPDSEDLFFAMSALEGTSLESQLSNEQSLPGLPPADELPIGQIDQPTASVSIFAGESIQFAGSGSDPDGGSVAFLWDFDGIVSGVPGQAVEDPGWVSFPEVGVFSVRLTVTDNEGNVALVPGEVLVDVQSVPEPPSPPSPPSPPSPPSPPPVGYDFQAAGLRLTGDIGQAAVVAAAPANDPRLFVASQSGEIRILEGGYPRTVPFLDLSNDLGESSGSGLLGLAFDPDYASNGRFFVTRLDATGDWVLSRFLRGEHSYQADRESEVVLLRVEITDSSQPGGGLAFDSDGYLFVGIGDGGGPGDPGDHAQDFQSLRGKLLRLDVGLPSRIGSTPMGSYAIPADNPFVEEDGVRSEIWALGLRDPRRIGIDVITGDLWITDPSSGLREEVNFEAGDDPGGHNYGWDITSGTLCNPVDPSDSMACDAPDLTDPILEYEPADASCGIMGGHVYRGAHAEFQGEYFFVDGCSGNVWSFDRESDSLHNRNEDFASEGTWIAPAVGIGQGGTGELFVLTLDGGIHRIQSLNPACSDGVDNDADGLVDYPNDPGCASPLSEWEVPLCDDGFDNDLDGEIDLADGQCSRSSQNIETESVDLRDVDAGDEIFCGLGAEVAFILPLFMQLRRAGRRAFRARLGGE
;
A
#
# COMPACT_ATOMS: atom_id res chain seq x y z
N MET A 1 -28.34 -9.74 -80.49
CA MET A 1 -29.43 -10.63 -80.02
C MET A 1 -28.81 -11.51 -78.96
N GLY A 2 -29.07 -11.18 -77.70
CA GLY A 2 -28.45 -11.84 -76.54
C GLY A 2 -29.08 -13.19 -76.27
N PHE A 3 -28.24 -14.14 -75.88
CA PHE A 3 -28.65 -15.36 -75.20
C PHE A 3 -28.57 -15.09 -73.70
N PHE A 4 -29.71 -15.18 -73.00
CA PHE A 4 -29.76 -15.25 -71.53
C PHE A 4 -29.81 -16.74 -71.16
N GLU A 5 -28.77 -17.23 -70.50
CA GLU A 5 -28.82 -18.43 -69.68
C GLU A 5 -29.02 -17.98 -68.23
N GLY A 6 -30.13 -18.40 -67.62
CA GLY A 6 -30.43 -18.25 -66.21
C GLY A 6 -31.09 -19.55 -65.75
N HIS A 7 -30.42 -20.22 -64.83
CA HIS A 7 -30.73 -21.57 -64.36
C HIS A 7 -30.88 -21.45 -62.83
N PHE A 8 -32.06 -21.76 -62.31
CA PHE A 8 -32.32 -21.88 -60.87
C PHE A 8 -33.01 -23.21 -60.63
N GLY A 9 -32.34 -24.13 -59.92
CA GLY A 9 -32.87 -25.45 -59.59
C GLY A 9 -33.52 -25.46 -58.22
N TRP A 10 -34.85 -25.43 -58.16
CA TRP A 10 -35.62 -25.55 -56.91
C TRP A 10 -35.72 -27.02 -56.46
N ARG A 11 -35.69 -27.27 -55.16
CA ARG A 11 -36.01 -28.59 -54.58
C ARG A 11 -37.29 -28.49 -53.76
N VAL A 12 -38.31 -29.26 -54.16
CA VAL A 12 -39.56 -29.42 -53.41
C VAL A 12 -39.63 -30.84 -52.89
N PHE A 13 -39.81 -30.99 -51.58
CA PHE A 13 -39.96 -32.30 -50.93
C PHE A 13 -41.42 -32.48 -50.52
N VAL A 14 -42.08 -33.50 -51.07
CA VAL A 14 -43.44 -33.89 -50.70
C VAL A 14 -43.34 -35.08 -49.76
N GLY A 15 -43.46 -34.84 -48.45
CA GLY A 15 -43.32 -35.87 -47.42
C GLY A 15 -44.59 -36.70 -47.24
N ARG A 16 -44.48 -38.03 -47.36
CA ARG A 16 -45.40 -38.96 -46.68
C ARG A 16 -44.91 -39.13 -45.24
N SER A 17 -45.76 -38.85 -44.25
CA SER A 17 -45.47 -39.25 -42.89
C SER A 17 -45.55 -40.78 -42.75
N VAL A 18 -44.62 -41.31 -41.96
CA VAL A 18 -44.46 -42.70 -41.51
C VAL A 18 -43.69 -43.66 -42.43
N GLY A 19 -42.46 -43.98 -42.00
CA GLY A 19 -41.76 -45.22 -42.34
C GLY A 19 -40.64 -45.05 -43.36
N TRP A 20 -39.40 -45.21 -42.91
CA TRP A 20 -38.20 -45.25 -43.72
C TRP A 20 -38.35 -46.18 -44.93
N THR A 21 -38.44 -45.62 -46.14
CA THR A 21 -37.97 -46.22 -47.39
C THR A 21 -37.77 -45.12 -48.43
N SER A 22 -36.53 -44.95 -48.85
CA SER A 22 -36.11 -44.00 -49.88
C SER A 22 -36.77 -44.31 -51.23
N LEU A 23 -37.40 -43.32 -51.85
CA LEU A 23 -37.60 -43.27 -53.30
C LEU A 23 -37.24 -41.87 -53.79
N MET A 24 -35.95 -41.70 -54.12
CA MET A 24 -35.45 -40.54 -54.85
C MET A 24 -35.93 -40.65 -56.31
N ILE A 25 -36.72 -39.68 -56.79
CA ILE A 25 -36.86 -39.42 -58.22
C ILE A 25 -35.92 -38.26 -58.56
N PHE A 26 -34.78 -38.60 -59.18
CA PHE A 26 -33.84 -37.65 -59.74
C PHE A 26 -34.34 -37.11 -61.08
N LEU A 27 -34.44 -35.79 -61.20
CA LEU A 27 -34.18 -35.08 -62.45
C LEU A 27 -33.23 -33.94 -62.12
N ALA A 28 -31.94 -34.20 -62.33
CA ALA A 28 -30.87 -33.23 -62.16
C ALA A 28 -30.81 -32.29 -63.37
N SER A 29 -30.73 -31.00 -63.11
CA SER A 29 -30.00 -30.04 -63.94
C SER A 29 -29.49 -28.93 -63.03
N PHE A 30 -28.20 -28.64 -63.18
CA PHE A 30 -27.33 -27.79 -62.36
C PHE A 30 -27.88 -26.38 -62.11
N LEU A 31 -27.88 -25.92 -60.85
CA LEU A 31 -27.09 -24.76 -60.41
C LEU A 31 -27.01 -24.68 -58.88
N SER A 32 -25.98 -23.96 -58.41
CA SER A 32 -25.57 -23.80 -57.03
C SER A 32 -26.76 -23.67 -56.07
N ALA A 33 -26.83 -24.55 -55.07
CA ALA A 33 -27.44 -24.11 -53.82
C ALA A 33 -26.64 -22.86 -53.39
N SER A 34 -27.29 -21.71 -53.23
CA SER A 34 -26.71 -20.71 -52.34
C SER A 34 -26.48 -21.44 -51.01
N ALA A 35 -25.33 -21.24 -50.38
CA ALA A 35 -25.08 -21.81 -49.07
C ALA A 35 -26.11 -21.33 -48.03
N ASP A 36 -26.85 -20.27 -48.38
CA ASP A 36 -27.83 -19.55 -47.57
C ASP A 36 -29.25 -19.74 -48.15
N ALA A 37 -29.84 -20.92 -47.90
CA ALA A 37 -31.23 -21.20 -48.24
C ALA A 37 -31.93 -21.95 -47.10
N ARG A 38 -32.98 -21.37 -46.53
CA ARG A 38 -33.81 -22.00 -45.50
C ARG A 38 -34.89 -22.91 -46.08
N MET A 39 -35.29 -23.91 -45.30
CA MET A 39 -36.45 -24.76 -45.60
C MET A 39 -37.70 -24.14 -45.00
N ALA A 40 -38.75 -23.96 -45.80
CA ALA A 40 -40.06 -23.51 -45.34
C ALA A 40 -41.14 -24.54 -45.66
N THR A 41 -42.03 -24.79 -44.70
CA THR A 41 -43.22 -25.62 -44.94
C THR A 41 -44.33 -24.73 -45.49
N VAL A 42 -44.70 -24.98 -46.74
CA VAL A 42 -45.84 -24.37 -47.39
C VAL A 42 -47.08 -25.19 -47.08
N ARG A 43 -48.21 -24.53 -46.76
CA ARG A 43 -49.50 -25.20 -46.51
C ARG A 43 -50.60 -24.60 -47.37
N TRP A 44 -51.47 -25.45 -47.91
CA TRP A 44 -52.61 -25.00 -48.70
C TRP A 44 -53.77 -25.99 -48.61
N THR A 45 -54.96 -25.52 -48.97
CA THR A 45 -56.17 -26.35 -49.11
C THR A 45 -56.58 -26.36 -50.58
N ASP A 46 -57.18 -27.46 -51.05
CA ASP A 46 -57.67 -27.55 -52.42
C ASP A 46 -58.80 -26.51 -52.62
N PRO A 47 -58.61 -25.52 -53.53
CA PRO A 47 -59.59 -24.46 -53.70
C PRO A 47 -60.84 -24.92 -54.46
N ASN A 48 -60.87 -26.11 -55.08
CA ASN A 48 -62.02 -26.56 -55.86
C ASN A 48 -62.17 -28.08 -55.86
N PRO A 49 -62.95 -28.67 -54.92
CA PRO A 49 -63.20 -30.11 -54.89
C PRO A 49 -64.09 -30.51 -56.07
N ALA A 50 -63.49 -30.69 -57.25
CA ALA A 50 -64.18 -31.15 -58.44
C ALA A 50 -64.68 -32.60 -58.26
N PRO A 51 -65.81 -32.99 -58.88
CA PRO A 51 -66.35 -34.35 -58.77
C PRO A 51 -65.55 -35.40 -59.56
N SER A 52 -64.55 -34.98 -60.34
CA SER A 52 -63.62 -35.82 -61.09
C SER A 52 -62.44 -36.25 -60.20
N PRO A 53 -61.89 -37.47 -60.33
CA PRO A 53 -60.72 -37.85 -59.54
C PRO A 53 -59.51 -37.00 -59.96
N VAL A 54 -59.01 -36.20 -59.02
CA VAL A 54 -57.75 -35.46 -59.17
C VAL A 54 -56.61 -36.47 -59.34
N THR A 55 -55.88 -36.36 -60.45
CA THR A 55 -54.81 -37.31 -60.81
C THR A 55 -53.43 -36.78 -60.44
N ASN A 56 -53.29 -35.48 -60.23
CA ASN A 56 -52.04 -34.83 -59.82
C ASN A 56 -52.29 -33.39 -59.32
N PHE A 57 -51.34 -32.82 -58.59
CA PHE A 57 -51.29 -31.40 -58.24
C PHE A 57 -50.02 -30.76 -58.77
N ARG A 58 -50.12 -29.51 -59.24
CA ARG A 58 -48.99 -28.75 -59.77
C ARG A 58 -48.78 -27.47 -58.96
N LEU A 59 -47.57 -27.30 -58.47
CA LEU A 59 -47.11 -26.12 -57.71
C LEU A 59 -46.35 -25.17 -58.62
N TYR A 60 -46.79 -23.91 -58.64
CA TYR A 60 -46.16 -22.81 -59.36
C TYR A 60 -45.42 -21.93 -58.37
N VAL A 61 -44.17 -21.61 -58.67
CA VAL A 61 -43.29 -20.80 -57.81
C VAL A 61 -42.65 -19.67 -58.62
N GLY A 62 -42.53 -18.49 -58.01
CA GLY A 62 -41.92 -17.31 -58.59
C GLY A 62 -41.38 -16.35 -57.54
N THR A 63 -40.57 -15.39 -57.97
CA THR A 63 -39.92 -14.37 -57.13
C THR A 63 -40.56 -12.99 -57.27
N SER A 64 -41.73 -12.92 -57.92
CA SER A 64 -42.51 -11.70 -58.08
C SER A 64 -44.00 -12.02 -58.11
N PRO A 65 -44.87 -11.15 -57.54
CA PRO A 65 -46.30 -11.39 -57.52
C PRO A 65 -46.86 -11.62 -58.94
N GLY A 66 -47.59 -12.72 -59.12
CA GLY A 66 -48.27 -13.09 -60.37
C GLY A 66 -47.38 -13.65 -61.48
N VAL A 67 -46.09 -13.86 -61.24
CA VAL A 67 -45.13 -14.36 -62.26
C VAL A 67 -44.49 -15.66 -61.79
N PHE A 68 -44.83 -16.78 -62.43
CA PHE A 68 -44.31 -18.10 -62.06
C PHE A 68 -43.34 -18.65 -63.11
N ALA A 69 -42.17 -19.13 -62.67
CA ALA A 69 -41.07 -19.54 -63.56
C ALA A 69 -41.23 -20.96 -64.14
N ALA A 70 -41.82 -21.89 -63.37
CA ALA A 70 -42.17 -23.24 -63.81
C ALA A 70 -43.16 -23.91 -62.82
N GLY A 71 -43.95 -24.86 -63.32
CA GLY A 71 -44.84 -25.70 -62.50
C GLY A 71 -44.21 -27.05 -62.17
N ILE A 72 -44.27 -27.46 -60.91
CA ILE A 72 -43.71 -28.73 -60.40
C ILE A 72 -44.86 -29.68 -60.05
N ASP A 73 -44.84 -30.88 -60.62
CA ASP A 73 -45.83 -31.92 -60.33
C ASP A 73 -45.53 -32.59 -58.98
N LEU A 74 -46.49 -32.55 -58.05
CA LEU A 74 -46.35 -33.03 -56.68
C LEU A 74 -46.92 -34.44 -56.45
N GLY A 75 -47.59 -35.02 -57.44
CA GLY A 75 -48.38 -36.25 -57.30
C GLY A 75 -49.77 -35.98 -56.71
N VAL A 76 -50.42 -37.02 -56.19
CA VAL A 76 -51.67 -36.89 -55.39
C VAL A 76 -51.27 -36.97 -53.90
N PRO A 77 -50.99 -35.84 -53.24
CA PRO A 77 -50.64 -35.84 -51.83
C PRO A 77 -51.85 -36.28 -50.99
N VAL A 78 -51.58 -36.85 -49.82
CA VAL A 78 -52.62 -37.17 -48.83
C VAL A 78 -52.72 -35.95 -47.92
N PRO A 79 -53.89 -35.28 -47.81
CA PRO A 79 -54.03 -34.16 -46.90
C PRO A 79 -53.99 -34.66 -45.45
N ASP A 80 -53.68 -33.75 -44.53
CA ASP A 80 -53.84 -34.04 -43.11
C ASP A 80 -55.32 -34.18 -42.72
N SER A 81 -55.58 -34.43 -41.42
CA SER A 81 -56.94 -34.61 -40.90
C SER A 81 -57.86 -33.40 -41.10
N GLU A 82 -57.31 -32.23 -41.44
CA GLU A 82 -58.06 -31.00 -41.70
C GLU A 82 -58.20 -30.68 -43.20
N GLY A 83 -57.73 -31.57 -44.09
CA GLY A 83 -57.79 -31.35 -45.53
C GLY A 83 -56.67 -30.45 -46.07
N VAL A 84 -55.65 -30.17 -45.25
CA VAL A 84 -54.52 -29.31 -45.62
C VAL A 84 -53.38 -30.15 -46.18
N PHE A 85 -52.83 -29.68 -47.29
CA PHE A 85 -51.65 -30.26 -47.91
C PHE A 85 -50.43 -29.42 -47.53
N SER A 86 -49.27 -30.06 -47.45
CA SER A 86 -48.02 -29.38 -47.19
C SER A 86 -46.87 -29.90 -48.05
N ALA A 87 -45.94 -29.01 -48.36
CA ALA A 87 -44.69 -29.32 -49.04
C ALA A 87 -43.57 -28.48 -48.43
N GLU A 88 -42.36 -29.04 -48.39
CA GLU A 88 -41.19 -28.28 -48.01
C GLU A 88 -40.52 -27.71 -49.25
N VAL A 89 -40.26 -26.41 -49.22
CA VAL A 89 -39.60 -25.66 -50.29
C VAL A 89 -38.35 -25.02 -49.72
N SER A 90 -37.23 -25.14 -50.45
CA SER A 90 -36.00 -24.41 -50.16
C SER A 90 -36.12 -23.00 -50.72
N ILE A 91 -35.98 -21.99 -49.85
CA ILE A 91 -36.09 -20.57 -50.17
C ILE A 91 -34.71 -19.92 -49.98
N PRO A 92 -34.17 -19.24 -50.99
CA PRO A 92 -32.99 -18.39 -50.83
C PRO A 92 -33.24 -17.33 -49.76
N ASP A 93 -32.26 -17.10 -48.87
CA ASP A 93 -32.51 -16.27 -47.69
C ASP A 93 -32.78 -14.79 -48.00
N SER A 94 -32.48 -14.31 -49.21
CA SER A 94 -32.59 -12.89 -49.61
C SER A 94 -33.76 -12.54 -50.55
N GLU A 95 -34.66 -13.47 -50.87
CA GLU A 95 -35.75 -13.22 -51.83
C GLU A 95 -37.14 -13.59 -51.30
N ASP A 96 -38.14 -12.76 -51.62
CA ASP A 96 -39.55 -13.08 -51.43
C ASP A 96 -39.99 -14.15 -52.44
N LEU A 97 -40.77 -15.12 -51.97
CA LEU A 97 -41.25 -16.23 -52.78
C LEU A 97 -42.77 -16.24 -52.85
N PHE A 98 -43.29 -16.21 -54.07
CA PHE A 98 -44.72 -16.24 -54.39
C PHE A 98 -45.07 -17.59 -54.99
N PHE A 99 -46.17 -18.19 -54.54
CA PHE A 99 -46.59 -19.49 -55.03
C PHE A 99 -48.10 -19.64 -55.13
N ALA A 100 -48.52 -20.46 -56.09
CA ALA A 100 -49.90 -20.82 -56.37
C ALA A 100 -49.99 -22.27 -56.84
N MET A 101 -51.18 -22.85 -56.82
CA MET A 101 -51.37 -24.25 -57.18
C MET A 101 -52.56 -24.49 -58.11
N SER A 102 -52.45 -25.51 -58.96
CA SER A 102 -53.57 -26.08 -59.70
C SER A 102 -53.68 -27.59 -59.46
N ALA A 103 -54.89 -28.12 -59.67
CA ALA A 103 -55.16 -29.55 -59.71
C ALA A 103 -55.25 -30.02 -61.18
N LEU A 104 -54.73 -31.20 -61.46
CA LEU A 104 -54.85 -31.87 -62.75
C LEU A 104 -56.00 -32.88 -62.67
N GLU A 105 -57.01 -32.70 -63.51
CA GLU A 105 -58.17 -33.57 -63.64
C GLU A 105 -58.03 -34.47 -64.88
N GLY A 106 -58.03 -35.79 -64.67
CA GLY A 106 -57.91 -36.77 -65.75
C GLY A 106 -56.52 -36.78 -66.41
N THR A 107 -56.45 -36.86 -67.74
CA THR A 107 -55.17 -37.03 -68.47
C THR A 107 -54.52 -35.74 -68.98
N SER A 108 -55.14 -34.54 -68.83
CA SER A 108 -54.51 -33.28 -69.28
C SER A 108 -55.23 -31.95 -68.94
N LEU A 109 -56.32 -31.91 -68.17
CA LEU A 109 -57.01 -30.64 -67.85
C LEU A 109 -56.51 -30.08 -66.51
N GLU A 110 -55.97 -28.85 -66.50
CA GLU A 110 -55.64 -28.12 -65.27
C GLU A 110 -56.80 -27.26 -64.79
N SER A 111 -57.02 -27.24 -63.47
CA SER A 111 -57.97 -26.36 -62.80
C SER A 111 -57.44 -24.93 -62.69
N GLN A 112 -58.29 -23.99 -62.22
CA GLN A 112 -57.86 -22.62 -61.95
C GLN A 112 -56.81 -22.59 -60.82
N LEU A 113 -55.86 -21.66 -60.93
CA LEU A 113 -54.86 -21.42 -59.90
C LEU A 113 -55.53 -20.98 -58.59
N SER A 114 -54.99 -21.46 -57.47
CA SER A 114 -55.31 -20.97 -56.14
C SER A 114 -54.96 -19.48 -55.99
N ASN A 115 -55.43 -18.88 -54.90
CA ASN A 115 -54.89 -17.58 -54.48
C ASN A 115 -53.38 -17.71 -54.28
N GLU A 116 -52.67 -16.68 -54.72
CA GLU A 116 -51.23 -16.55 -54.50
C GLU A 116 -50.96 -16.34 -53.01
N GLN A 117 -49.97 -17.05 -52.52
CA GLN A 117 -49.42 -16.87 -51.19
C GLN A 117 -47.98 -16.39 -51.31
N SER A 118 -47.53 -15.59 -50.35
CA SER A 118 -46.18 -15.06 -50.29
C SER A 118 -45.46 -15.54 -49.04
N LEU A 119 -44.20 -15.94 -49.18
CA LEU A 119 -43.26 -16.13 -48.09
C LEU A 119 -42.19 -15.05 -48.19
N PRO A 120 -42.07 -14.16 -47.20
CA PRO A 120 -41.06 -13.13 -47.24
C PRO A 120 -39.65 -13.75 -47.12
N GLY A 121 -38.69 -13.12 -47.78
CA GLY A 121 -37.27 -13.37 -47.56
C GLY A 121 -36.89 -13.09 -46.11
N LEU A 122 -35.76 -13.62 -45.65
CA LEU A 122 -35.18 -13.13 -44.40
C LEU A 122 -34.65 -11.71 -44.65
N PRO A 123 -34.71 -10.81 -43.65
CA PRO A 123 -33.90 -9.61 -43.72
C PRO A 123 -32.42 -10.00 -43.90
N PRO A 124 -31.60 -9.16 -44.55
CA PRO A 124 -30.17 -9.39 -44.62
C PRO A 124 -29.62 -9.66 -43.21
N ALA A 125 -28.63 -10.56 -43.13
CA ALA A 125 -27.99 -10.85 -41.88
C ALA A 125 -27.30 -9.58 -41.38
N ASP A 126 -27.57 -9.24 -40.13
CA ASP A 126 -26.99 -8.13 -39.40
C ASP A 126 -25.46 -8.21 -39.46
N GLU A 127 -24.84 -7.21 -40.07
CA GLU A 127 -23.41 -7.08 -40.22
C GLU A 127 -22.83 -6.41 -38.97
N LEU A 128 -21.73 -6.96 -38.44
CA LEU A 128 -21.09 -6.37 -37.25
C LEU A 128 -20.69 -4.91 -37.51
N PRO A 129 -20.79 -4.02 -36.50
CA PRO A 129 -20.37 -2.65 -36.64
C PRO A 129 -18.87 -2.58 -36.95
N ILE A 130 -18.46 -1.56 -37.69
CA ILE A 130 -17.07 -1.29 -38.01
C ILE A 130 -16.62 -0.12 -37.16
N GLY A 131 -15.64 -0.33 -36.29
CA GLY A 131 -15.01 0.72 -35.51
C GLY A 131 -13.55 0.96 -35.90
N GLN A 132 -13.07 2.17 -35.68
CA GLN A 132 -11.68 2.55 -35.89
C GLN A 132 -11.23 3.54 -34.81
N ILE A 133 -10.00 3.36 -34.31
CA ILE A 133 -9.30 4.38 -33.53
C ILE A 133 -8.69 5.37 -34.52
N ASP A 134 -9.21 6.59 -34.55
CA ASP A 134 -8.74 7.65 -35.45
C ASP A 134 -7.56 8.40 -34.84
N GLN A 135 -7.52 8.54 -33.52
CA GLN A 135 -6.38 9.07 -32.79
C GLN A 135 -6.21 8.34 -31.43
N PRO A 136 -4.97 8.01 -31.04
CA PRO A 136 -3.75 8.06 -31.86
C PRO A 136 -3.73 6.91 -32.90
N THR A 137 -3.18 7.16 -34.10
CA THR A 137 -3.15 6.14 -35.18
C THR A 137 -2.07 5.06 -35.00
N ALA A 138 -1.28 5.13 -33.92
CA ALA A 138 -0.22 4.21 -33.55
C ALA A 138 0.06 4.34 -32.04
N SER A 139 0.79 3.36 -31.48
CA SER A 139 1.29 3.46 -30.10
C SER A 139 2.14 4.72 -29.89
N VAL A 140 2.00 5.32 -28.73
CA VAL A 140 2.60 6.62 -28.37
C VAL A 140 3.34 6.51 -27.06
N SER A 141 4.47 7.23 -26.94
CA SER A 141 5.18 7.40 -25.67
C SER A 141 4.98 8.83 -25.17
N ILE A 142 4.63 8.99 -23.89
CA ILE A 142 4.41 10.28 -23.21
C ILE A 142 5.06 10.25 -21.83
N PHE A 143 5.14 11.38 -21.15
CA PHE A 143 5.56 11.42 -19.75
C PHE A 143 4.37 11.35 -18.79
N ALA A 144 4.61 10.84 -17.58
CA ALA A 144 3.61 10.81 -16.51
C ALA A 144 2.97 12.18 -16.29
N GLY A 145 1.64 12.22 -16.30
CA GLY A 145 0.82 13.44 -16.21
C GLY A 145 0.54 14.14 -17.55
N GLU A 146 1.11 13.69 -18.67
CA GLU A 146 0.72 14.18 -20.00
C GLU A 146 -0.58 13.55 -20.50
N SER A 147 -1.22 14.20 -21.47
CA SER A 147 -2.47 13.75 -22.06
C SER A 147 -2.33 13.41 -23.54
N ILE A 148 -3.04 12.38 -23.99
CA ILE A 148 -3.16 11.99 -25.40
C ILE A 148 -4.58 12.23 -25.86
N GLN A 149 -4.73 12.70 -27.09
CA GLN A 149 -6.03 12.86 -27.70
C GLN A 149 -6.54 11.52 -28.26
N PHE A 150 -7.70 11.08 -27.77
CA PHE A 150 -8.43 9.94 -28.31
C PHE A 150 -9.65 10.38 -29.09
N ALA A 151 -9.77 9.82 -30.28
CA ALA A 151 -10.89 10.00 -31.19
C ALA A 151 -11.15 8.68 -31.91
N GLY A 152 -12.41 8.35 -32.09
CA GLY A 152 -12.83 7.10 -32.72
C GLY A 152 -13.96 7.34 -33.70
N SER A 153 -14.08 6.46 -34.67
CA SER A 153 -15.22 6.45 -35.57
C SER A 153 -15.83 5.06 -35.61
N GLY A 154 -17.13 5.03 -35.88
CA GLY A 154 -17.88 3.80 -35.96
C GLY A 154 -19.01 3.93 -36.96
N SER A 155 -19.28 2.86 -37.70
CA SER A 155 -20.42 2.79 -38.60
C SER A 155 -21.00 1.39 -38.57
N ASP A 156 -22.32 1.31 -38.57
CA ASP A 156 -23.04 0.08 -38.84
C ASP A 156 -23.30 -0.04 -40.36
N PRO A 157 -22.81 -1.11 -41.02
CA PRO A 157 -23.08 -1.36 -42.44
C PRO A 157 -24.58 -1.44 -42.80
N ASP A 158 -25.45 -1.82 -41.85
CA ASP A 158 -26.90 -1.91 -42.04
C ASP A 158 -27.62 -0.55 -41.94
N GLY A 159 -26.90 0.51 -41.57
CA GLY A 159 -27.40 1.89 -41.58
C GLY A 159 -28.01 2.38 -40.26
N GLY A 160 -27.69 1.70 -39.15
CA GLY A 160 -28.04 2.05 -37.78
C GLY A 160 -27.07 3.02 -37.09
N SER A 161 -27.31 3.26 -35.80
CA SER A 161 -26.47 4.10 -34.95
C SER A 161 -25.58 3.26 -34.06
N VAL A 162 -24.34 3.70 -33.84
CA VAL A 162 -23.39 2.99 -33.00
C VAL A 162 -23.13 3.71 -31.67
N ALA A 163 -22.74 2.94 -30.66
CA ALA A 163 -22.25 3.38 -29.36
C ALA A 163 -20.78 2.99 -29.18
N PHE A 164 -20.07 3.73 -28.33
CA PHE A 164 -18.62 3.63 -28.16
C PHE A 164 -18.28 3.38 -26.69
N LEU A 165 -17.28 2.53 -26.45
CA LEU A 165 -16.68 2.33 -25.14
C LEU A 165 -15.17 2.20 -25.27
N TRP A 166 -14.46 3.12 -24.62
CA TRP A 166 -13.02 3.13 -24.47
C TRP A 166 -12.61 2.49 -23.15
N ASP A 167 -11.64 1.60 -23.22
CA ASP A 167 -10.95 1.00 -22.08
C ASP A 167 -9.47 1.40 -22.14
N PHE A 168 -9.00 2.02 -21.06
CA PHE A 168 -7.64 2.54 -20.92
C PHE A 168 -6.79 1.70 -19.95
N ASP A 169 -7.20 0.46 -19.66
CA ASP A 169 -6.54 -0.41 -18.67
C ASP A 169 -6.61 0.17 -17.24
N GLY A 170 -7.80 0.67 -16.88
CA GLY A 170 -8.00 1.60 -15.75
C GLY A 170 -7.66 1.08 -14.35
N ILE A 171 -7.43 -0.23 -14.19
CA ILE A 171 -6.91 -0.81 -12.94
C ILE A 171 -5.42 -0.52 -12.80
N VAL A 172 -4.67 -0.49 -13.91
CA VAL A 172 -3.21 -0.32 -13.93
C VAL A 172 -2.81 1.11 -14.30
N SER A 173 -3.57 1.76 -15.19
CA SER A 173 -3.28 3.13 -15.66
C SER A 173 -3.86 4.24 -14.79
N GLY A 174 -4.77 3.91 -13.87
CA GLY A 174 -5.56 4.88 -13.10
C GLY A 174 -6.57 5.68 -13.93
N VAL A 175 -6.76 5.36 -15.23
CA VAL A 175 -7.66 6.08 -16.14
C VAL A 175 -8.99 5.32 -16.30
N PRO A 176 -10.14 5.89 -15.89
CA PRO A 176 -11.42 5.21 -16.04
C PRO A 176 -11.84 5.13 -17.51
N GLY A 177 -12.49 4.02 -17.88
CA GLY A 177 -13.08 3.84 -19.21
C GLY A 177 -14.17 4.87 -19.51
N GLN A 178 -14.35 5.21 -20.79
CA GLN A 178 -15.25 6.29 -21.23
C GLN A 178 -16.20 5.85 -22.35
N ALA A 179 -17.49 6.12 -22.19
CA ALA A 179 -18.54 5.72 -23.13
C ALA A 179 -18.95 6.87 -24.08
N VAL A 180 -17.99 7.41 -24.83
CA VAL A 180 -18.17 8.50 -25.81
C VAL A 180 -17.38 8.20 -27.09
N GLU A 181 -17.84 8.72 -28.23
CA GLU A 181 -17.14 8.57 -29.53
C GLU A 181 -15.72 9.16 -29.46
N ASP A 182 -15.63 10.42 -29.01
CA ASP A 182 -14.39 11.16 -28.84
C ASP A 182 -14.16 11.54 -27.36
N PRO A 183 -13.37 10.76 -26.60
CA PRO A 183 -12.96 11.10 -25.23
C PRO A 183 -12.20 12.43 -25.16
N GLY A 184 -11.54 12.83 -26.26
CA GLY A 184 -10.71 14.01 -26.28
C GLY A 184 -9.38 13.75 -25.56
N TRP A 185 -8.90 14.72 -24.78
CA TRP A 185 -7.63 14.59 -24.07
C TRP A 185 -7.79 13.75 -22.81
N VAL A 186 -7.05 12.64 -22.76
CA VAL A 186 -7.02 11.70 -21.64
C VAL A 186 -5.62 11.69 -21.03
N SER A 187 -5.54 11.97 -19.73
CA SER A 187 -4.29 12.09 -18.98
C SER A 187 -3.90 10.75 -18.35
N PHE A 188 -2.63 10.37 -18.45
CA PHE A 188 -2.12 9.15 -17.82
C PHE A 188 -1.16 9.53 -16.67
N PRO A 189 -1.56 9.34 -15.40
CA PRO A 189 -0.73 9.71 -14.26
C PRO A 189 0.37 8.68 -13.95
N GLU A 190 0.10 7.40 -14.21
CA GLU A 190 0.99 6.29 -13.84
C GLU A 190 2.03 5.99 -14.92
N VAL A 191 3.26 5.65 -14.52
CA VAL A 191 4.32 5.18 -15.43
C VAL A 191 4.05 3.72 -15.79
N GLY A 192 4.13 3.37 -17.07
CA GLY A 192 3.85 2.01 -17.53
C GLY A 192 3.42 1.94 -19.00
N VAL A 193 3.25 0.74 -19.52
CA VAL A 193 2.76 0.52 -20.89
C VAL A 193 1.32 0.02 -20.83
N PHE A 194 0.37 0.89 -21.22
CA PHE A 194 -1.06 0.62 -21.11
C PHE A 194 -1.69 0.25 -22.44
N SER A 195 -2.56 -0.77 -22.42
CA SER A 195 -3.33 -1.21 -23.59
C SER A 195 -4.63 -0.42 -23.71
N VAL A 196 -4.79 0.35 -24.78
CA VAL A 196 -6.04 1.08 -25.06
C VAL A 196 -6.87 0.33 -26.08
N ARG A 197 -8.14 0.10 -25.74
CA ARG A 197 -9.10 -0.65 -26.57
C ARG A 197 -10.36 0.16 -26.81
N LEU A 198 -10.83 0.15 -28.06
CA LEU A 198 -12.12 0.70 -28.46
C LEU A 198 -13.08 -0.44 -28.80
N THR A 199 -14.26 -0.38 -28.20
CA THR A 199 -15.38 -1.26 -28.49
C THR A 199 -16.51 -0.44 -29.12
N VAL A 200 -17.03 -0.91 -30.26
CA VAL A 200 -18.18 -0.29 -30.93
C VAL A 200 -19.35 -1.27 -30.94
N THR A 201 -20.53 -0.79 -30.57
CA THR A 201 -21.76 -1.57 -30.47
C THR A 201 -22.85 -0.95 -31.33
N ASP A 202 -23.53 -1.72 -32.18
CA ASP A 202 -24.67 -1.23 -32.97
C ASP A 202 -25.96 -1.13 -32.12
N ASN A 203 -27.08 -0.71 -32.74
CA ASN A 203 -28.36 -0.58 -32.05
C ASN A 203 -29.12 -1.91 -31.86
N GLU A 204 -28.62 -2.99 -32.45
CA GLU A 204 -29.07 -4.37 -32.32
C GLU A 204 -28.34 -5.11 -31.19
N GLY A 205 -27.23 -4.53 -30.72
CA GLY A 205 -26.42 -4.99 -29.60
C GLY A 205 -25.21 -5.84 -30.00
N ASN A 206 -24.87 -5.94 -31.29
CA ASN A 206 -23.66 -6.62 -31.71
C ASN A 206 -22.44 -5.74 -31.47
N VAL A 207 -21.34 -6.39 -31.10
CA VAL A 207 -20.12 -5.74 -30.64
C VAL A 207 -18.98 -6.09 -31.57
N ALA A 208 -18.26 -5.07 -32.02
CA ALA A 208 -16.98 -5.22 -32.70
C ALA A 208 -15.85 -4.60 -31.88
N LEU A 209 -14.82 -5.40 -31.63
CA LEU A 209 -13.54 -4.91 -31.11
C LEU A 209 -12.73 -4.35 -32.27
N VAL A 210 -12.30 -3.09 -32.14
CA VAL A 210 -11.48 -2.45 -33.16
C VAL A 210 -10.13 -3.15 -33.25
N PRO A 211 -9.73 -3.67 -34.43
CA PRO A 211 -8.47 -4.39 -34.58
C PRO A 211 -7.27 -3.42 -34.56
N GLY A 212 -6.38 -3.60 -33.59
CA GLY A 212 -5.17 -2.80 -33.42
C GLY A 212 -5.06 -2.30 -31.98
N GLU A 213 -4.21 -2.94 -31.18
CA GLU A 213 -3.92 -2.51 -29.82
C GLU A 213 -3.05 -1.25 -29.87
N VAL A 214 -3.58 -0.13 -29.37
CA VAL A 214 -2.80 1.09 -29.19
C VAL A 214 -2.16 1.00 -27.82
N LEU A 215 -0.83 0.99 -27.78
CA LEU A 215 -0.08 1.05 -26.52
C LEU A 215 0.26 2.49 -26.19
N VAL A 216 0.06 2.87 -24.94
CA VAL A 216 0.52 4.13 -24.36
C VAL A 216 1.67 3.81 -23.42
N ASP A 217 2.90 4.13 -23.83
CA ASP A 217 4.12 3.98 -23.04
C ASP A 217 4.39 5.26 -22.24
N VAL A 218 3.96 5.28 -20.99
CA VAL A 218 4.14 6.41 -20.08
C VAL A 218 5.45 6.26 -19.36
N GLN A 219 6.36 7.19 -19.62
CA GLN A 219 7.70 7.23 -19.07
C GLN A 219 7.74 8.21 -17.88
N SER A 220 8.68 8.02 -16.97
CA SER A 220 8.95 9.03 -15.94
C SER A 220 9.38 10.34 -16.59
N VAL A 221 8.95 11.48 -16.04
CA VAL A 221 9.37 12.80 -16.52
C VAL A 221 10.90 12.85 -16.40
N PRO A 222 11.66 13.15 -17.47
CA PRO A 222 13.10 13.26 -17.39
C PRO A 222 13.40 14.45 -16.49
N GLU A 223 14.21 14.24 -15.47
CA GLU A 223 14.70 15.31 -14.62
C GLU A 223 15.31 16.43 -15.51
N PRO A 224 14.98 17.71 -15.30
CA PRO A 224 15.46 18.78 -16.16
C PRO A 224 16.99 18.76 -16.27
N PRO A 225 17.56 18.96 -17.47
CA PRO A 225 19.01 18.98 -17.62
C PRO A 225 19.58 20.09 -16.76
N SER A 226 20.56 19.73 -15.94
CA SER A 226 21.33 20.67 -15.12
C SER A 226 21.83 21.81 -16.02
N PRO A 227 21.77 23.09 -15.59
CA PRO A 227 22.33 24.19 -16.35
C PRO A 227 23.82 23.94 -16.68
N PRO A 228 24.34 24.44 -17.81
CA PRO A 228 25.74 24.23 -18.16
C PRO A 228 26.62 24.76 -17.03
N SER A 229 27.51 23.89 -16.56
CA SER A 229 28.38 24.17 -15.44
C SER A 229 29.14 25.48 -15.68
N PRO A 230 29.20 26.42 -14.72
CA PRO A 230 30.28 27.40 -14.72
C PRO A 230 31.61 26.64 -14.80
N PRO A 231 32.69 27.24 -15.35
CA PRO A 231 34.00 26.60 -15.34
C PRO A 231 34.24 26.13 -13.92
N SER A 232 34.52 24.83 -13.79
CA SER A 232 34.65 24.17 -12.52
C SER A 232 35.46 25.09 -11.59
N PRO A 233 34.96 25.42 -10.40
CA PRO A 233 35.89 25.70 -9.31
C PRO A 233 36.91 24.56 -9.37
N PRO A 234 38.21 24.83 -9.15
CA PRO A 234 39.15 23.73 -8.98
C PRO A 234 38.46 22.74 -8.05
N SER A 235 38.41 21.47 -8.46
CA SER A 235 37.91 20.41 -7.60
C SER A 235 38.41 20.74 -6.20
N PRO A 236 37.57 20.72 -5.13
CA PRO A 236 38.16 20.59 -3.82
C PRO A 236 39.17 19.47 -3.99
N PRO A 237 40.45 19.70 -3.62
CA PRO A 237 41.45 18.66 -3.79
C PRO A 237 40.75 17.40 -3.33
N SER A 238 40.73 16.37 -4.18
CA SER A 238 40.42 15.04 -3.66
C SER A 238 41.16 15.03 -2.34
N PRO A 239 40.47 14.81 -1.19
CA PRO A 239 41.21 14.67 0.05
C PRO A 239 42.35 13.76 -0.36
N PRO A 240 43.61 14.13 -0.04
CA PRO A 240 44.72 13.29 -0.43
C PRO A 240 44.31 11.84 -0.11
N PRO A 241 44.82 10.82 -0.82
CA PRO A 241 44.67 9.48 -0.28
C PRO A 241 45.43 9.46 1.05
N VAL A 242 44.82 10.04 2.09
CA VAL A 242 44.91 9.64 3.46
C VAL A 242 44.31 8.27 3.34
N GLY A 243 45.17 7.27 3.41
CA GLY A 243 44.66 5.95 3.71
C GLY A 243 43.92 6.13 5.03
N TYR A 244 42.60 6.24 4.95
CA TYR A 244 41.74 5.90 6.06
C TYR A 244 42.03 4.42 6.29
N ASP A 245 42.96 4.17 7.20
CA ASP A 245 42.98 2.90 7.91
C ASP A 245 41.63 2.92 8.63
N PHE A 246 40.63 2.19 8.12
CA PHE A 246 39.34 2.04 8.80
C PHE A 246 39.65 1.56 10.21
N GLN A 247 39.53 2.45 11.17
CA GLN A 247 39.80 2.14 12.57
C GLN A 247 38.59 1.38 13.08
N ALA A 248 38.81 0.21 13.69
CA ALA A 248 37.76 -0.70 14.09
C ALA A 248 36.62 0.03 14.82
N ALA A 249 35.38 -0.19 14.37
CA ALA A 249 34.21 0.25 15.11
C ALA A 249 34.15 -0.46 16.47
N GLY A 250 33.63 0.23 17.48
CA GLY A 250 33.54 -0.24 18.86
C GLY A 250 32.26 0.25 19.54
N LEU A 251 32.01 -0.26 20.75
CA LEU A 251 30.90 0.18 21.58
C LEU A 251 31.40 1.09 22.70
N ARG A 252 30.90 2.33 22.70
CA ARG A 252 31.22 3.31 23.73
C ARG A 252 30.02 3.59 24.61
N LEU A 253 30.19 3.49 25.92
CA LEU A 253 29.17 3.90 26.88
C LEU A 253 28.88 5.40 26.69
N THR A 254 27.70 5.69 26.15
CA THR A 254 27.20 7.04 25.94
C THR A 254 26.25 7.44 27.05
N GLY A 255 25.60 6.51 27.75
CA GLY A 255 24.88 6.83 28.98
C GLY A 255 24.41 5.65 29.78
N ASP A 256 23.84 5.94 30.95
CA ASP A 256 23.34 4.93 31.89
C ASP A 256 22.06 5.44 32.57
N ILE A 257 20.97 4.70 32.44
CA ILE A 257 19.68 5.04 33.05
C ILE A 257 19.37 4.26 34.35
N GLY A 258 20.29 3.40 34.80
CA GLY A 258 20.24 2.65 36.05
C GLY A 258 19.21 1.51 36.09
N GLN A 259 18.57 1.22 34.95
CA GLN A 259 17.56 0.17 34.77
C GLN A 259 17.46 -0.21 33.29
N ALA A 260 16.91 -1.38 32.97
CA ALA A 260 16.77 -1.81 31.58
C ALA A 260 15.96 -0.80 30.74
N ALA A 261 16.55 -0.32 29.66
CA ALA A 261 15.85 0.41 28.62
C ALA A 261 15.06 -0.57 27.75
N VAL A 262 13.85 -0.18 27.37
CA VAL A 262 13.03 -0.94 26.42
C VAL A 262 13.31 -0.44 25.00
N VAL A 263 13.21 0.87 24.78
CA VAL A 263 13.46 1.50 23.47
C VAL A 263 14.35 2.72 23.66
N ALA A 264 15.27 2.93 22.73
CA ALA A 264 15.92 4.22 22.53
C ALA A 264 15.66 4.65 21.08
N ALA A 265 15.10 5.85 20.92
CA ALA A 265 14.73 6.40 19.62
C ALA A 265 14.96 7.90 19.62
N ALA A 266 15.10 8.47 18.43
CA ALA A 266 15.13 9.90 18.23
C ALA A 266 14.34 10.25 16.97
N PRO A 267 13.68 11.42 16.91
CA PRO A 267 13.19 11.96 15.65
C PRO A 267 14.32 12.09 14.62
N ALA A 268 13.97 12.04 13.33
CA ALA A 268 14.93 12.29 12.27
C ALA A 268 15.63 13.63 12.47
N ASN A 269 16.96 13.64 12.33
CA ASN A 269 17.84 14.78 12.53
C ASN A 269 17.77 15.44 13.93
N ASP A 270 17.23 14.74 14.93
CA ASP A 270 17.25 15.23 16.31
C ASP A 270 18.51 14.73 17.04
N PRO A 271 19.32 15.62 17.64
CA PRO A 271 20.53 15.21 18.37
C PRO A 271 20.22 14.52 19.70
N ARG A 272 18.97 14.55 20.17
CA ARG A 272 18.56 14.02 21.46
C ARG A 272 18.16 12.55 21.32
N LEU A 273 18.64 11.72 22.25
CA LEU A 273 18.20 10.34 22.38
C LEU A 273 17.14 10.21 23.47
N PHE A 274 15.97 9.72 23.11
CA PHE A 274 14.86 9.47 24.02
C PHE A 274 14.84 7.99 24.39
N VAL A 275 14.93 7.72 25.68
CA VAL A 275 15.06 6.37 26.23
C VAL A 275 13.84 6.06 27.07
N ALA A 276 13.03 5.11 26.61
CA ALA A 276 11.87 4.59 27.31
C ALA A 276 12.28 3.43 28.21
N SER A 277 11.88 3.47 29.47
CA SER A 277 12.04 2.37 30.42
C SER A 277 10.73 1.62 30.63
N GLN A 278 10.83 0.35 31.04
CA GLN A 278 9.65 -0.46 31.35
C GLN A 278 8.82 0.17 32.49
N SER A 279 9.45 0.94 33.38
CA SER A 279 8.81 1.60 34.52
C SER A 279 7.85 2.75 34.16
N GLY A 280 7.71 3.12 32.88
CA GLY A 280 6.78 4.18 32.47
C GLY A 280 7.42 5.52 32.14
N GLU A 281 8.74 5.65 32.25
CA GLU A 281 9.42 6.92 32.00
C GLU A 281 10.08 6.94 30.63
N ILE A 282 9.95 8.06 29.92
CA ILE A 282 10.78 8.40 28.77
C ILE A 282 11.72 9.51 29.23
N ARG A 283 13.04 9.29 29.13
CA ARG A 283 14.07 10.26 29.53
C ARG A 283 14.94 10.62 28.34
N ILE A 284 15.31 11.90 28.25
CA ILE A 284 16.29 12.37 27.26
C ILE A 284 17.68 12.21 27.88
N LEU A 285 18.63 11.67 27.12
CA LEU A 285 20.05 11.69 27.50
C LEU A 285 20.68 13.04 27.14
N GLU A 286 21.42 13.61 28.09
CA GLU A 286 22.13 14.88 27.95
C GLU A 286 23.52 14.73 28.58
N GLY A 287 24.58 14.97 27.81
CA GLY A 287 25.97 14.77 28.30
C GLY A 287 26.25 13.35 28.81
N GLY A 288 25.50 12.38 28.29
CA GLY A 288 25.57 10.98 28.66
C GLY A 288 24.88 10.57 29.97
N TYR A 289 24.05 11.44 30.53
CA TYR A 289 23.22 11.10 31.67
C TYR A 289 21.75 11.37 31.36
N PRO A 290 20.81 10.56 31.87
CA PRO A 290 19.40 10.87 31.77
C PRO A 290 19.09 12.16 32.53
N ARG A 291 18.32 13.05 31.89
CA ARG A 291 17.79 14.24 32.56
C ARG A 291 16.98 13.84 33.78
N THR A 292 17.07 14.64 34.85
CA THR A 292 16.40 14.37 36.13
C THR A 292 14.88 14.42 36.00
N VAL A 293 14.37 15.37 35.22
CA VAL A 293 12.97 15.46 34.82
C VAL A 293 12.76 14.61 33.56
N PRO A 294 11.86 13.61 33.59
CA PRO A 294 11.56 12.81 32.41
C PRO A 294 10.88 13.66 31.33
N PHE A 295 11.07 13.27 30.07
CA PHE A 295 10.32 13.83 28.94
C PHE A 295 8.83 13.51 29.09
N LEU A 296 8.50 12.25 29.42
CA LEU A 296 7.16 11.79 29.74
C LEU A 296 7.24 10.80 30.91
N ASP A 297 6.30 10.88 31.84
CA ASP A 297 6.15 9.92 32.94
C ASP A 297 4.73 9.36 32.91
N LEU A 298 4.60 8.08 32.61
CA LEU A 298 3.37 7.27 32.63
C LEU A 298 3.36 6.23 33.75
N SER A 299 4.30 6.29 34.71
CA SER A 299 4.48 5.25 35.74
C SER A 299 3.22 4.93 36.56
N ASN A 300 2.34 5.92 36.75
CA ASN A 300 1.08 5.76 37.49
C ASN A 300 -0.07 5.18 36.65
N ASP A 301 0.10 5.01 35.34
CA ASP A 301 -0.92 4.49 34.41
C ASP A 301 -0.68 3.02 34.04
N LEU A 302 0.41 2.44 34.55
CA LEU A 302 0.84 1.07 34.27
C LEU A 302 0.38 0.11 35.38
N GLY A 303 0.28 -1.17 35.02
CA GLY A 303 0.02 -2.24 35.98
C GLY A 303 1.25 -2.61 36.80
N GLU A 304 1.04 -3.36 37.89
CA GLU A 304 2.12 -3.89 38.72
C GLU A 304 2.58 -5.30 38.27
N SER A 305 2.06 -5.83 37.15
CA SER A 305 2.46 -7.16 36.66
C SER A 305 3.84 -7.14 36.02
N SER A 306 4.54 -8.27 36.00
CA SER A 306 5.91 -8.39 35.47
C SER A 306 6.06 -8.11 33.97
N GLY A 307 4.94 -8.05 33.23
CA GLY A 307 4.89 -7.66 31.81
C GLY A 307 4.34 -6.25 31.58
N SER A 308 3.78 -5.58 32.61
CA SER A 308 3.27 -4.22 32.49
C SER A 308 4.41 -3.24 32.21
N GLY A 309 4.18 -2.25 31.35
CA GLY A 309 5.23 -1.29 31.00
C GLY A 309 5.03 -0.58 29.68
N LEU A 310 5.95 0.34 29.39
CA LEU A 310 6.17 0.84 28.03
C LEU A 310 6.77 -0.26 27.17
N LEU A 311 6.32 -0.36 25.93
CA LEU A 311 6.73 -1.39 24.97
C LEU A 311 7.46 -0.79 23.76
N GLY A 312 6.95 0.33 23.25
CA GLY A 312 7.42 0.98 22.03
C GLY A 312 7.30 2.50 22.08
N LEU A 313 8.14 3.16 21.29
CA LEU A 313 8.20 4.61 21.09
C LEU A 313 8.54 4.88 19.62
N ALA A 314 7.76 5.71 18.96
CA ALA A 314 8.06 6.23 17.64
C ALA A 314 7.69 7.72 17.55
N PHE A 315 8.44 8.46 16.74
CA PHE A 315 8.18 9.86 16.46
C PHE A 315 7.54 9.99 15.08
N ASP A 316 6.56 10.87 14.95
CA ASP A 316 5.97 11.24 13.67
C ASP A 316 7.09 11.78 12.74
N PRO A 317 7.14 11.44 11.44
CA PRO A 317 8.15 11.96 10.53
C PRO A 317 8.21 13.50 10.51
N ASP A 318 7.06 14.16 10.75
CA ASP A 318 6.94 15.61 10.85
C ASP A 318 7.10 16.16 12.28
N TYR A 319 7.69 15.39 13.21
CA TYR A 319 7.81 15.74 14.64
C TYR A 319 8.41 17.13 14.89
N ALA A 320 9.37 17.57 14.09
CA ALA A 320 9.94 18.91 14.19
C ALA A 320 8.85 19.99 14.15
N SER A 321 7.89 19.84 13.24
CA SER A 321 6.79 20.77 13.00
C SER A 321 5.56 20.52 13.89
N ASN A 322 5.19 19.24 14.11
CA ASN A 322 3.92 18.88 14.71
C ASN A 322 4.03 18.38 16.17
N GLY A 323 5.23 18.03 16.62
CA GLY A 323 5.53 17.53 17.95
C GLY A 323 4.88 16.18 18.31
N ARG A 324 4.33 15.43 17.35
CA ARG A 324 3.59 14.18 17.60
C ARG A 324 4.52 12.99 17.82
N PHE A 325 4.24 12.21 18.84
CA PHE A 325 4.94 10.95 19.08
C PHE A 325 3.97 9.91 19.66
N PHE A 326 4.33 8.64 19.52
CA PHE A 326 3.45 7.51 19.73
C PHE A 326 4.10 6.52 20.69
N VAL A 327 3.28 5.96 21.58
CA VAL A 327 3.71 5.06 22.64
C VAL A 327 2.78 3.87 22.70
N THR A 328 3.36 2.68 22.77
CA THR A 328 2.63 1.45 23.10
C THR A 328 2.94 1.03 24.53
N ARG A 329 1.92 0.54 25.23
CA ARG A 329 2.04 0.08 26.63
C ARG A 329 1.02 -0.99 26.96
N LEU A 330 1.28 -1.73 28.04
CA LEU A 330 0.23 -2.40 28.80
C LEU A 330 -0.24 -1.50 29.94
N ASP A 331 -1.52 -1.16 29.96
CA ASP A 331 -2.08 -0.28 31.00
C ASP A 331 -2.34 -1.02 32.32
N ALA A 332 -2.81 -0.29 33.34
CA ALA A 332 -3.11 -0.85 34.66
C ALA A 332 -4.13 -2.00 34.68
N THR A 333 -4.90 -2.20 33.60
CA THR A 333 -5.85 -3.30 33.46
C THR A 333 -5.26 -4.52 32.73
N GLY A 334 -4.07 -4.37 32.14
CA GLY A 334 -3.44 -5.38 31.28
C GLY A 334 -3.79 -5.25 29.81
N ASP A 335 -4.62 -4.28 29.44
CA ASP A 335 -4.95 -3.99 28.04
C ASP A 335 -3.74 -3.40 27.31
N TRP A 336 -3.56 -3.81 26.06
CA TRP A 336 -2.59 -3.22 25.15
C TRP A 336 -3.13 -1.91 24.60
N VAL A 337 -2.32 -0.84 24.65
CA VAL A 337 -2.75 0.52 24.30
C VAL A 337 -1.72 1.19 23.40
N LEU A 338 -2.17 1.71 22.27
CA LEU A 338 -1.46 2.68 21.44
C LEU A 338 -2.01 4.09 21.72
N SER A 339 -1.13 5.00 22.10
CA SER A 339 -1.46 6.41 22.33
C SER A 339 -0.56 7.34 21.53
N ARG A 340 -1.12 8.48 21.12
CA ARG A 340 -0.37 9.63 20.61
C ARG A 340 -0.31 10.73 21.65
N PHE A 341 0.84 11.37 21.76
CA PHE A 341 1.10 12.55 22.59
C PHE A 341 1.70 13.68 21.74
N LEU A 342 1.74 14.89 22.32
CA LEU A 342 2.41 16.07 21.77
C LEU A 342 3.59 16.47 22.65
N ARG A 343 4.66 16.95 22.01
CA ARG A 343 5.73 17.73 22.64
C ARG A 343 5.11 18.94 23.33
N GLY A 344 5.54 19.23 24.54
CA GLY A 344 5.12 20.42 25.29
C GLY A 344 5.77 21.69 24.72
N GLU A 345 5.47 22.84 25.32
CA GLU A 345 6.08 24.13 24.93
C GLU A 345 7.61 24.11 25.05
N HIS A 346 8.15 23.33 26.00
CA HIS A 346 9.60 23.13 26.12
C HIS A 346 9.94 21.82 25.40
N SER A 347 10.85 21.89 24.42
CA SER A 347 11.19 20.73 23.57
C SER A 347 11.62 19.50 24.37
N TYR A 348 12.16 19.70 25.57
CA TYR A 348 12.62 18.67 26.50
C TYR A 348 11.54 18.04 27.40
N GLN A 349 10.27 18.36 27.22
CA GLN A 349 9.13 17.81 27.97
C GLN A 349 7.94 17.56 27.04
N ALA A 350 7.20 16.48 27.25
CA ALA A 350 5.93 16.21 26.60
C ALA A 350 4.76 16.88 27.36
N ASP A 351 3.68 17.21 26.64
CA ASP A 351 2.40 17.51 27.27
C ASP A 351 1.68 16.20 27.60
N ARG A 352 1.72 15.77 28.86
CA ARG A 352 1.04 14.55 29.32
C ARG A 352 -0.48 14.61 29.10
N GLU A 353 -1.09 15.78 29.18
CA GLU A 353 -2.55 15.95 29.03
C GLU A 353 -3.00 15.94 27.55
N SER A 354 -2.04 15.93 26.61
CA SER A 354 -2.31 15.83 25.18
C SER A 354 -2.68 14.42 24.69
N GLU A 355 -2.66 13.42 25.58
CA GLU A 355 -2.87 12.01 25.23
C GLU A 355 -4.14 11.80 24.41
N VAL A 356 -3.98 11.10 23.29
CA VAL A 356 -5.09 10.53 22.52
C VAL A 356 -4.83 9.04 22.36
N VAL A 357 -5.67 8.22 23.00
CA VAL A 357 -5.69 6.77 22.79
C VAL A 357 -6.22 6.49 21.38
N LEU A 358 -5.40 5.85 20.56
CA LEU A 358 -5.73 5.50 19.18
C LEU A 358 -6.39 4.13 19.11
N LEU A 359 -5.77 3.15 19.77
CA LEU A 359 -6.20 1.76 19.74
C LEU A 359 -6.02 1.14 21.13
N ARG A 360 -6.99 0.29 21.52
CA ARG A 360 -6.93 -0.53 22.73
C ARG A 360 -7.38 -1.95 22.41
N VAL A 361 -6.58 -2.93 22.81
CA VAL A 361 -6.82 -4.35 22.57
C VAL A 361 -6.68 -5.11 23.89
N GLU A 362 -7.67 -5.94 24.22
CA GLU A 362 -7.63 -6.80 25.40
C GLU A 362 -6.64 -7.96 25.17
N ILE A 363 -5.67 -8.12 26.07
CA ILE A 363 -4.68 -9.21 26.05
C ILE A 363 -4.67 -9.88 27.43
N THR A 364 -4.95 -11.19 27.48
CA THR A 364 -5.26 -11.91 28.73
C THR A 364 -4.06 -12.48 29.48
N ASP A 365 -3.03 -12.99 28.79
CA ASP A 365 -1.81 -13.56 29.41
C ASP A 365 -0.65 -12.54 29.46
N SER A 366 -0.70 -11.48 28.64
CA SER A 366 0.21 -10.31 28.65
C SER A 366 1.71 -10.63 28.55
N SER A 367 2.07 -11.88 28.22
CA SER A 367 3.45 -12.36 28.20
C SER A 367 4.17 -12.12 26.87
N GLN A 368 3.40 -11.90 25.80
CA GLN A 368 3.86 -11.57 24.44
C GLN A 368 3.01 -10.42 23.89
N PRO A 369 3.23 -9.18 24.36
CA PRO A 369 2.39 -8.04 23.98
C PRO A 369 2.78 -7.41 22.63
N GLY A 370 3.93 -7.76 22.04
CA GLY A 370 4.52 -7.04 20.92
C GLY A 370 4.88 -5.61 21.31
N GLY A 371 4.42 -4.65 20.51
CA GLY A 371 4.55 -3.22 20.78
C GLY A 371 5.50 -2.47 19.84
N GLY A 372 6.05 -3.13 18.82
CA GLY A 372 6.87 -2.48 17.80
C GLY A 372 6.11 -1.36 17.10
N LEU A 373 6.81 -0.25 16.84
CA LEU A 373 6.30 0.91 16.09
C LEU A 373 7.34 1.36 15.07
N ALA A 374 6.92 1.63 13.83
CA ALA A 374 7.74 2.25 12.80
C ALA A 374 6.86 3.08 11.87
N PHE A 375 7.42 4.17 11.33
CA PHE A 375 6.77 4.96 10.28
C PHE A 375 7.41 4.64 8.94
N ASP A 376 6.58 4.55 7.90
CA ASP A 376 7.07 4.57 6.51
C ASP A 376 7.28 6.01 6.02
N SER A 377 7.81 6.15 4.81
CA SER A 377 8.05 7.46 4.18
C SER A 377 6.77 8.21 3.82
N ASP A 378 5.62 7.51 3.74
CA ASP A 378 4.32 8.09 3.44
C ASP A 378 3.60 8.60 4.70
N GLY A 379 4.15 8.33 5.88
CA GLY A 379 3.63 8.75 7.17
C GLY A 379 2.59 7.81 7.79
N TYR A 380 2.47 6.58 7.27
CA TYR A 380 1.67 5.54 7.91
C TYR A 380 2.43 4.88 9.05
N LEU A 381 1.70 4.58 10.12
CA LEU A 381 2.23 3.94 11.31
C LEU A 381 2.03 2.44 11.23
N PHE A 382 3.13 1.68 11.22
CA PHE A 382 3.14 0.25 11.42
C PHE A 382 3.15 -0.08 12.92
N VAL A 383 2.35 -1.06 13.30
CA VAL A 383 2.11 -1.42 14.69
C VAL A 383 2.12 -2.94 14.87
N GLY A 384 3.11 -3.45 15.60
CA GLY A 384 3.17 -4.86 15.97
C GLY A 384 2.39 -5.15 17.25
N ILE A 385 1.42 -6.07 17.18
CA ILE A 385 0.67 -6.56 18.35
C ILE A 385 0.87 -8.07 18.47
N GLY A 386 1.37 -8.50 19.63
CA GLY A 386 1.59 -9.92 19.90
C GLY A 386 0.28 -10.71 20.03
N ASP A 387 0.41 -12.02 19.92
CA ASP A 387 -0.69 -12.98 20.10
C ASP A 387 -1.25 -12.94 21.51
N GLY A 388 -0.54 -12.36 22.47
CA GLY A 388 -0.92 -12.21 23.87
C GLY A 388 -0.41 -13.32 24.79
N GLY A 389 0.20 -14.35 24.23
CA GLY A 389 0.92 -15.42 24.89
C GLY A 389 0.10 -16.64 25.28
N GLY A 390 0.77 -17.54 26.01
CA GLY A 390 0.32 -18.90 26.30
C GLY A 390 0.88 -19.95 25.32
N PRO A 391 0.92 -21.24 25.69
CA PRO A 391 1.40 -22.29 24.79
C PRO A 391 0.41 -22.51 23.63
N GLY A 392 0.88 -22.38 22.38
CA GLY A 392 0.10 -22.65 21.16
C GLY A 392 -1.11 -21.72 21.03
N ASP A 393 -0.84 -20.40 21.04
CA ASP A 393 -1.80 -19.31 20.86
C ASP A 393 -3.25 -19.63 21.32
N PRO A 394 -3.52 -19.62 22.64
CA PRO A 394 -4.84 -19.93 23.16
C PRO A 394 -5.91 -18.97 22.63
N GLY A 395 -6.71 -19.46 21.68
CA GLY A 395 -7.73 -18.66 21.00
C GLY A 395 -7.47 -18.48 19.51
N ASP A 396 -6.35 -18.99 18.99
CA ASP A 396 -5.97 -18.98 17.57
C ASP A 396 -5.96 -17.54 17.01
N HIS A 397 -5.46 -16.61 17.80
CA HIS A 397 -5.55 -15.19 17.53
C HIS A 397 -4.69 -14.75 16.34
N ALA A 398 -3.52 -15.36 16.15
CA ALA A 398 -2.56 -15.05 15.10
C ALA A 398 -3.08 -15.44 13.72
N GLN A 399 -3.87 -16.52 13.62
CA GLN A 399 -4.56 -16.94 12.38
C GLN A 399 -6.01 -16.42 12.26
N ASP A 400 -6.61 -15.92 13.34
CA ASP A 400 -7.94 -15.29 13.29
C ASP A 400 -7.88 -13.91 12.61
N PHE A 401 -8.52 -13.81 11.43
CA PHE A 401 -8.66 -12.57 10.64
C PHE A 401 -9.56 -11.51 11.29
N GLN A 402 -10.35 -11.88 12.31
CA GLN A 402 -11.18 -10.94 13.10
C GLN A 402 -10.45 -10.39 14.33
N SER A 403 -9.31 -10.97 14.68
CA SER A 403 -8.44 -10.57 15.78
C SER A 403 -7.39 -9.54 15.34
N LEU A 404 -7.04 -8.61 16.23
CA LEU A 404 -5.89 -7.71 16.05
C LEU A 404 -4.63 -8.21 16.77
N ARG A 405 -4.68 -9.38 17.41
CA ARG A 405 -3.56 -10.02 18.11
C ARG A 405 -2.79 -10.92 17.15
N GLY A 406 -1.48 -11.00 17.32
CA GLY A 406 -0.57 -11.74 16.44
C GLY A 406 -0.55 -11.15 15.02
N LYS A 407 -0.54 -9.82 14.92
CA LYS A 407 -0.66 -9.05 13.69
C LYS A 407 0.37 -7.94 13.60
N LEU A 408 0.70 -7.57 12.37
CA LEU A 408 1.24 -6.27 12.03
C LEU A 408 0.09 -5.45 11.44
N LEU A 409 -0.14 -4.25 11.97
CA LEU A 409 -1.15 -3.32 11.47
C LEU A 409 -0.48 -2.16 10.74
N ARG A 410 -1.16 -1.57 9.75
CA ARG A 410 -0.76 -0.30 9.09
C ARG A 410 -1.89 0.71 9.19
N LEU A 411 -1.63 1.85 9.83
CA LEU A 411 -2.64 2.84 10.21
C LEU A 411 -2.30 4.25 9.68
N ASP A 412 -3.31 4.99 9.22
CA ASP A 412 -3.21 6.43 8.95
C ASP A 412 -3.47 7.24 10.24
N VAL A 413 -2.42 7.89 10.75
CA VAL A 413 -2.47 8.71 11.96
C VAL A 413 -2.35 10.22 11.68
N GLY A 414 -2.36 10.62 10.40
CA GLY A 414 -2.19 12.00 9.96
C GLY A 414 -3.39 12.90 10.27
N LEU A 415 -4.59 12.32 10.41
CA LEU A 415 -5.85 13.05 10.57
C LEU A 415 -5.80 14.11 11.70
N PRO A 416 -6.26 15.35 11.46
CA PRO A 416 -6.35 16.37 12.48
C PRO A 416 -7.35 15.91 13.54
N SER A 417 -6.84 15.53 14.71
CA SER A 417 -7.70 15.07 15.80
C SER A 417 -8.59 16.20 16.28
N ARG A 418 -9.88 16.13 15.93
CA ARG A 418 -11.07 16.26 16.80
C ARG A 418 -12.34 16.54 15.98
N ILE A 419 -13.40 15.78 16.24
CA ILE A 419 -14.61 16.14 17.05
C ILE A 419 -15.60 14.97 16.96
N GLY A 420 -15.99 14.40 18.09
CA GLY A 420 -17.18 13.53 18.18
C GLY A 420 -16.95 12.26 19.00
N SER A 421 -17.74 12.08 20.04
CA SER A 421 -17.70 11.00 21.01
C SER A 421 -18.11 9.63 20.44
N THR A 422 -17.27 9.02 19.60
CA THR A 422 -17.27 7.57 19.29
C THR A 422 -15.87 7.10 18.88
N PRO A 423 -15.45 5.86 19.19
CA PRO A 423 -14.05 5.42 19.22
C PRO A 423 -13.39 5.12 17.85
N MET A 424 -13.98 5.54 16.73
CA MET A 424 -13.52 5.23 15.35
C MET A 424 -12.98 6.45 14.59
N GLY A 425 -12.38 7.42 15.29
CA GLY A 425 -11.93 8.69 14.69
C GLY A 425 -10.54 9.14 15.12
N SER A 426 -9.77 8.25 15.71
CA SER A 426 -8.41 8.55 16.18
C SER A 426 -7.34 8.23 15.12
N TYR A 427 -7.64 7.33 14.18
CA TYR A 427 -6.84 6.95 13.02
C TYR A 427 -7.79 6.56 11.86
N ALA A 428 -7.26 6.47 10.63
CA ALA A 428 -7.93 5.92 9.45
C ALA A 428 -7.21 4.67 8.94
N ILE A 429 -7.88 3.96 8.03
CA ILE A 429 -7.32 2.80 7.34
C ILE A 429 -6.78 3.26 5.99
N PRO A 430 -5.50 3.02 5.66
CA PRO A 430 -4.97 3.22 4.32
C PRO A 430 -5.79 2.45 3.29
N ALA A 431 -6.15 3.09 2.18
CA ALA A 431 -7.04 2.49 1.17
C ALA A 431 -6.39 1.31 0.42
N ASP A 432 -5.07 1.24 0.47
CA ASP A 432 -4.19 0.24 -0.11
C ASP A 432 -3.78 -0.85 0.91
N ASN A 433 -4.35 -0.88 2.11
CA ASN A 433 -4.14 -2.02 3.01
C ASN A 433 -4.67 -3.33 2.34
N PRO A 434 -3.99 -4.47 2.53
CA PRO A 434 -4.21 -5.69 1.76
C PRO A 434 -5.61 -6.32 1.93
N PHE A 435 -6.31 -6.00 3.02
CA PHE A 435 -7.59 -6.63 3.37
C PHE A 435 -8.77 -5.64 3.47
N VAL A 436 -8.68 -4.45 2.86
CA VAL A 436 -9.72 -3.41 2.96
C VAL A 436 -11.06 -3.86 2.37
N GLU A 437 -11.02 -4.61 1.28
CA GLU A 437 -12.21 -5.07 0.55
C GLU A 437 -12.64 -6.50 0.93
N GLU A 438 -11.96 -7.13 1.88
CA GLU A 438 -12.19 -8.52 2.27
C GLU A 438 -13.19 -8.63 3.43
N ASP A 439 -14.39 -9.12 3.13
CA ASP A 439 -15.45 -9.34 4.11
C ASP A 439 -14.99 -10.34 5.20
N GLY A 440 -15.10 -9.93 6.47
CA GLY A 440 -14.70 -10.80 7.58
C GLY A 440 -13.20 -10.80 7.86
N VAL A 441 -12.46 -9.83 7.34
CA VAL A 441 -11.09 -9.50 7.76
C VAL A 441 -11.06 -8.09 8.37
N ARG A 442 -10.18 -7.87 9.34
CA ARG A 442 -9.93 -6.54 9.91
C ARG A 442 -9.06 -5.72 8.96
N SER A 443 -9.58 -4.60 8.46
CA SER A 443 -8.89 -3.76 7.49
C SER A 443 -7.64 -3.07 8.05
N GLU A 444 -7.45 -3.06 9.39
CA GLU A 444 -6.21 -2.63 10.04
C GLU A 444 -5.01 -3.54 9.71
N ILE A 445 -5.26 -4.81 9.39
CA ILE A 445 -4.22 -5.84 9.22
C ILE A 445 -3.39 -5.55 7.97
N TRP A 446 -2.08 -5.51 8.15
CA TRP A 446 -1.09 -5.54 7.08
C TRP A 446 -0.53 -6.97 6.89
N ALA A 447 -0.12 -7.61 7.98
CA ALA A 447 0.33 -9.00 7.99
C ALA A 447 -0.20 -9.74 9.23
N LEU A 448 -0.25 -11.07 9.15
CA LEU A 448 -0.74 -11.96 10.20
C LEU A 448 0.22 -13.13 10.47
N GLY A 449 -0.16 -13.99 11.42
CA GLY A 449 0.64 -15.14 11.79
C GLY A 449 1.92 -14.77 12.53
N LEU A 450 1.88 -13.71 13.33
CA LEU A 450 3.00 -13.27 14.18
C LEU A 450 2.76 -13.65 15.64
N ARG A 451 3.83 -13.86 16.40
CA ARG A 451 3.73 -14.20 17.83
C ARG A 451 3.94 -13.00 18.75
N ASP A 452 5.08 -12.34 18.63
CA ASP A 452 5.51 -11.22 19.46
C ASP A 452 6.35 -10.21 18.64
N PRO A 453 5.73 -9.46 17.69
CA PRO A 453 6.40 -8.43 16.89
C PRO A 453 6.78 -7.22 17.75
N ARG A 454 7.79 -7.42 18.62
CA ARG A 454 8.22 -6.50 19.67
C ARG A 454 9.06 -5.34 19.13
N ARG A 455 9.81 -5.58 18.05
CA ARG A 455 10.59 -4.57 17.35
C ARG A 455 10.33 -4.71 15.87
N ILE A 456 10.02 -3.59 15.27
CA ILE A 456 9.88 -3.43 13.83
C ILE A 456 10.67 -2.20 13.44
N GLY A 457 11.23 -2.21 12.23
CA GLY A 457 11.96 -1.07 11.69
C GLY A 457 11.72 -0.98 10.19
N ILE A 458 11.57 0.24 9.70
CA ILE A 458 11.53 0.52 8.26
C ILE A 458 12.81 1.25 7.91
N ASP A 459 13.50 0.73 6.89
CA ASP A 459 14.68 1.38 6.36
C ASP A 459 14.27 2.61 5.54
N VAL A 460 14.59 3.80 6.03
CA VAL A 460 14.21 5.08 5.43
C VAL A 460 14.73 5.28 4.00
N ILE A 461 15.74 4.53 3.58
CA ILE A 461 16.29 4.63 2.22
C ILE A 461 15.56 3.71 1.23
N THR A 462 15.26 2.48 1.63
CA THR A 462 14.70 1.46 0.72
C THR A 462 13.20 1.23 0.90
N GLY A 463 12.64 1.65 2.03
CA GLY A 463 11.27 1.32 2.47
C GLY A 463 11.16 -0.08 3.07
N ASP A 464 12.25 -0.86 3.12
CA ASP A 464 12.22 -2.26 3.55
C ASP A 464 11.79 -2.39 5.02
N LEU A 465 10.84 -3.29 5.27
CA LEU A 465 10.27 -3.56 6.59
C LEU A 465 10.91 -4.80 7.20
N TRP A 466 11.44 -4.64 8.41
CA TRP A 466 12.07 -5.68 9.21
C TRP A 466 11.24 -5.93 10.47
N ILE A 467 10.86 -7.17 10.71
CA ILE A 467 9.97 -7.54 11.82
C ILE A 467 10.67 -8.62 12.63
N THR A 468 10.95 -8.32 13.89
CA THR A 468 11.49 -9.32 14.82
C THR A 468 10.34 -10.05 15.50
N ASP A 469 10.29 -11.37 15.37
CA ASP A 469 9.20 -12.20 15.91
C ASP A 469 9.72 -13.43 16.68
N PRO A 470 10.05 -13.28 17.97
CA PRO A 470 10.56 -14.39 18.78
C PRO A 470 9.49 -15.49 18.95
N SER A 471 9.78 -16.71 18.50
CA SER A 471 8.88 -17.85 18.76
C SER A 471 8.99 -18.36 20.20
N SER A 472 8.14 -19.30 20.60
CA SER A 472 8.16 -19.91 21.94
C SER A 472 9.33 -20.89 22.15
N GLY A 473 10.56 -20.47 21.87
CA GLY A 473 11.78 -21.25 22.12
C GLY A 473 12.07 -22.34 21.09
N LEU A 474 11.47 -22.28 19.88
CA LEU A 474 11.75 -23.23 18.79
C LEU A 474 12.67 -22.61 17.72
N ARG A 475 12.29 -21.46 17.18
CA ARG A 475 13.07 -20.64 16.25
C ARG A 475 13.00 -19.15 16.62
N GLU A 476 14.12 -18.48 16.67
CA GLU A 476 14.14 -17.01 16.69
C GLU A 476 14.06 -16.51 15.24
N GLU A 477 13.21 -15.54 14.97
CA GLU A 477 12.82 -15.18 13.60
C GLU A 477 12.94 -13.68 13.35
N VAL A 478 13.44 -13.34 12.15
CA VAL A 478 13.29 -12.02 11.56
C VAL A 478 12.58 -12.20 10.22
N ASN A 479 11.42 -11.55 10.10
CA ASN A 479 10.64 -11.46 8.89
C ASN A 479 11.00 -10.18 8.13
N PHE A 480 10.78 -10.20 6.82
CA PHE A 480 11.21 -9.15 5.90
C PHE A 480 10.13 -8.92 4.82
N GLU A 481 9.87 -7.66 4.50
CA GLU A 481 9.09 -7.26 3.32
C GLU A 481 9.85 -6.14 2.60
N ALA A 482 9.86 -6.18 1.26
CA ALA A 482 10.47 -5.12 0.46
C ALA A 482 9.64 -3.83 0.56
N GLY A 483 10.26 -2.67 0.35
CA GLY A 483 9.53 -1.39 0.45
C GLY A 483 8.36 -1.21 -0.53
N ASP A 484 8.30 -1.99 -1.61
CA ASP A 484 7.20 -2.01 -2.58
C ASP A 484 6.25 -3.21 -2.42
N ASP A 485 6.37 -3.95 -1.32
CA ASP A 485 5.52 -5.11 -1.04
C ASP A 485 4.06 -4.67 -0.75
N PRO A 486 3.05 -5.31 -1.37
CA PRO A 486 1.64 -4.98 -1.13
C PRO A 486 1.11 -5.45 0.23
N GLY A 487 1.91 -6.18 1.01
CA GLY A 487 1.51 -6.78 2.27
C GLY A 487 0.60 -7.99 2.09
N GLY A 488 -0.03 -8.42 3.19
CA GLY A 488 -0.94 -9.57 3.23
C GLY A 488 -0.27 -10.88 3.59
N HIS A 489 1.00 -10.83 4.02
CA HIS A 489 1.77 -12.00 4.43
C HIS A 489 1.19 -12.69 5.66
N ASN A 490 1.23 -14.04 5.64
CA ASN A 490 0.99 -14.88 6.80
C ASN A 490 2.30 -15.54 7.22
N TYR A 491 2.89 -15.10 8.33
CA TYR A 491 4.16 -15.63 8.87
C TYR A 491 4.00 -16.95 9.63
N GLY A 492 2.77 -17.46 9.68
CA GLY A 492 2.49 -18.85 10.02
C GLY A 492 2.36 -19.18 11.49
N TRP A 493 2.66 -18.29 12.44
CA TRP A 493 2.35 -18.57 13.85
C TRP A 493 0.83 -18.73 14.06
N ASP A 494 0.34 -19.76 14.74
CA ASP A 494 1.08 -20.80 15.48
C ASP A 494 1.21 -22.16 14.75
N ILE A 495 0.88 -22.20 13.46
CA ILE A 495 1.05 -23.36 12.56
C ILE A 495 2.54 -23.71 12.41
N THR A 496 3.38 -22.69 12.26
CA THR A 496 4.85 -22.81 12.14
C THR A 496 5.56 -21.97 13.20
N SER A 497 6.80 -22.36 13.47
CA SER A 497 7.81 -21.49 14.09
C SER A 497 9.03 -21.53 13.16
N GLY A 498 9.25 -20.43 12.46
CA GLY A 498 10.17 -20.32 11.35
C GLY A 498 9.77 -21.32 10.29
N THR A 499 10.73 -22.10 9.81
CA THR A 499 10.45 -23.18 8.85
C THR A 499 10.00 -24.49 9.51
N LEU A 500 9.91 -24.54 10.85
CA LEU A 500 9.47 -25.73 11.58
C LEU A 500 7.94 -25.78 11.69
N CYS A 501 7.36 -26.85 11.15
CA CYS A 501 5.97 -27.23 11.39
C CYS A 501 5.72 -27.47 12.89
N ASN A 502 4.79 -26.72 13.48
CA ASN A 502 4.48 -26.72 14.91
C ASN A 502 2.96 -26.61 15.22
N PRO A 503 2.09 -27.42 14.60
CA PRO A 503 0.65 -27.26 14.81
C PRO A 503 0.28 -27.62 16.25
N VAL A 504 -0.60 -26.81 16.87
CA VAL A 504 -1.10 -27.04 18.23
C VAL A 504 -1.79 -28.40 18.37
N ASP A 505 -2.50 -28.84 17.31
CA ASP A 505 -2.97 -30.21 17.19
C ASP A 505 -1.98 -31.01 16.31
N PRO A 506 -1.18 -31.93 16.88
CA PRO A 506 -0.25 -32.76 16.12
C PRO A 506 -0.93 -33.68 15.09
N SER A 507 -2.26 -33.81 15.14
CA SER A 507 -3.05 -34.54 14.14
C SER A 507 -3.45 -33.69 12.93
N ASP A 508 -3.23 -32.37 12.98
CA ASP A 508 -3.43 -31.43 11.89
C ASP A 508 -2.12 -31.09 11.17
N SER A 509 -1.31 -32.10 10.87
CA SER A 509 -0.05 -31.93 10.13
C SER A 509 -0.26 -31.38 8.70
N MET A 510 -1.51 -31.37 8.20
CA MET A 510 -1.87 -30.77 6.92
C MET A 510 -1.90 -29.24 6.97
N ALA A 511 -2.00 -28.63 8.16
CA ALA A 511 -1.93 -27.17 8.33
C ALA A 511 -0.58 -26.60 7.89
N CYS A 512 0.51 -27.35 8.07
CA CYS A 512 1.85 -26.96 7.64
C CYS A 512 2.07 -27.05 6.12
N ASP A 513 1.18 -27.74 5.40
CA ASP A 513 1.18 -27.80 3.93
C ASP A 513 0.21 -26.74 3.34
N ALA A 514 -0.29 -25.81 4.17
CA ALA A 514 -1.16 -24.73 3.70
C ALA A 514 -0.40 -23.90 2.64
N PRO A 515 -0.99 -23.69 1.45
CA PRO A 515 -0.45 -22.70 0.53
C PRO A 515 -0.52 -21.34 1.23
N ASP A 516 0.52 -20.53 1.04
CA ASP A 516 0.56 -19.10 1.41
C ASP A 516 1.14 -18.75 2.80
N LEU A 517 1.95 -19.63 3.41
CA LEU A 517 2.84 -19.24 4.53
C LEU A 517 4.12 -18.57 4.02
N THR A 518 4.58 -17.54 4.72
CA THR A 518 5.78 -16.76 4.41
C THR A 518 6.90 -17.13 5.39
N ASP A 519 8.02 -17.63 4.86
CA ASP A 519 9.20 -17.98 5.65
C ASP A 519 9.94 -16.71 6.13
N PRO A 520 10.57 -16.74 7.33
CA PRO A 520 11.43 -15.65 7.78
C PRO A 520 12.68 -15.54 6.92
N ILE A 521 13.23 -14.32 6.80
CA ILE A 521 14.50 -14.11 6.09
C ILE A 521 15.70 -14.60 6.91
N LEU A 522 15.56 -14.62 8.24
CA LEU A 522 16.55 -15.13 9.16
C LEU A 522 15.86 -15.95 10.24
N GLU A 523 16.30 -17.19 10.44
CA GLU A 523 15.90 -18.03 11.56
C GLU A 523 17.10 -18.70 12.22
N TYR A 524 17.03 -18.93 13.54
CA TYR A 524 18.04 -19.71 14.25
C TYR A 524 17.47 -20.37 15.52
N GLU A 525 18.20 -21.35 16.05
CA GLU A 525 17.83 -22.00 17.32
C GLU A 525 18.17 -21.11 18.51
N PRO A 526 17.22 -20.80 19.40
CA PRO A 526 17.51 -20.01 20.59
C PRO A 526 18.50 -20.74 21.50
N ALA A 527 19.37 -19.97 22.15
CA ALA A 527 20.32 -20.51 23.12
C ALA A 527 19.63 -21.02 24.41
N ASP A 528 18.48 -20.42 24.77
CA ASP A 528 17.63 -20.80 25.90
C ASP A 528 16.18 -20.46 25.56
N ALA A 529 15.22 -21.29 25.98
CA ALA A 529 13.80 -21.09 25.68
C ALA A 529 13.13 -19.97 26.51
N SER A 530 13.85 -19.33 27.44
CA SER A 530 13.33 -18.28 28.34
C SER A 530 13.61 -16.84 27.89
N CYS A 531 14.34 -16.67 26.79
CA CYS A 531 14.70 -15.40 26.15
C CYS A 531 14.81 -15.65 24.63
N GLY A 532 15.07 -14.60 23.85
CA GLY A 532 15.13 -14.73 22.40
C GLY A 532 15.72 -13.49 21.73
N ILE A 533 15.52 -13.39 20.43
CA ILE A 533 15.87 -12.19 19.68
C ILE A 533 15.11 -10.98 20.26
N MET A 534 15.82 -9.89 20.52
CA MET A 534 15.22 -8.67 21.06
C MET A 534 14.89 -7.65 19.97
N GLY A 535 15.47 -7.85 18.79
CA GLY A 535 15.25 -7.07 17.58
C GLY A 535 16.34 -6.06 17.29
N GLY A 536 16.09 -5.21 16.29
CA GLY A 536 17.16 -4.54 15.57
C GLY A 536 16.73 -3.38 14.68
N HIS A 537 17.73 -2.78 14.04
CA HIS A 537 17.58 -1.69 13.06
C HIS A 537 18.60 -1.86 11.94
N VAL A 538 18.25 -1.40 10.74
CA VAL A 538 19.21 -1.25 9.63
C VAL A 538 20.15 -0.09 9.95
N TYR A 539 21.46 -0.32 9.82
CA TYR A 539 22.47 0.70 10.09
C TYR A 539 22.53 1.72 8.95
N ARG A 540 22.33 3.00 9.30
CA ARG A 540 22.36 4.16 8.40
C ARG A 540 23.21 5.33 8.95
N GLY A 541 24.10 5.04 9.90
CA GLY A 541 24.98 6.03 10.54
C GLY A 541 26.26 6.33 9.75
N ALA A 542 27.32 6.76 10.41
CA ALA A 542 28.58 7.19 9.81
C ALA A 542 29.47 6.05 9.26
N HIS A 543 29.34 4.84 9.78
CA HIS A 543 30.22 3.72 9.46
C HIS A 543 29.86 3.09 8.10
N ALA A 544 30.71 3.30 7.10
CA ALA A 544 30.46 2.89 5.72
C ALA A 544 30.40 1.36 5.55
N GLU A 545 31.17 0.64 6.37
CA GLU A 545 31.24 -0.83 6.38
C GLU A 545 29.96 -1.51 6.89
N PHE A 546 29.09 -0.78 7.58
CA PHE A 546 27.85 -1.32 8.15
C PHE A 546 26.60 -0.88 7.38
N GLN A 547 26.75 -0.04 6.36
CA GLN A 547 25.62 0.52 5.63
C GLN A 547 24.71 -0.56 5.06
N GLY A 548 23.44 -0.52 5.46
CA GLY A 548 22.42 -1.45 4.98
C GLY A 548 22.40 -2.81 5.68
N GLU A 549 23.32 -3.09 6.61
CA GLU A 549 23.23 -4.30 7.43
C GLU A 549 22.17 -4.14 8.53
N TYR A 550 21.40 -5.20 8.78
CA TYR A 550 20.42 -5.26 9.87
C TYR A 550 21.09 -5.71 11.16
N PHE A 551 21.22 -4.81 12.14
CA PHE A 551 21.81 -5.11 13.44
C PHE A 551 20.75 -5.52 14.45
N PHE A 552 20.99 -6.60 15.18
CA PHE A 552 20.09 -7.07 16.24
C PHE A 552 20.84 -7.64 17.43
N VAL A 553 20.12 -7.85 18.55
CA VAL A 553 20.68 -8.53 19.72
C VAL A 553 19.85 -9.74 20.12
N ASP A 554 20.54 -10.72 20.67
CA ASP A 554 19.94 -11.92 21.24
C ASP A 554 20.03 -11.84 22.77
N GLY A 555 18.87 -11.75 23.44
CA GLY A 555 18.78 -11.52 24.88
C GLY A 555 19.25 -12.70 25.74
N CYS A 556 19.42 -13.89 25.14
CA CYS A 556 19.96 -15.06 25.83
C CYS A 556 21.47 -15.05 25.89
N SER A 557 22.09 -14.91 24.73
CA SER A 557 23.54 -14.88 24.60
C SER A 557 24.14 -13.54 24.99
N GLY A 558 23.34 -12.46 24.91
CA GLY A 558 23.80 -11.09 25.06
C GLY A 558 24.64 -10.60 23.87
N ASN A 559 24.67 -11.36 22.77
CA ASN A 559 25.48 -11.04 21.59
C ASN A 559 24.82 -9.97 20.73
N VAL A 560 25.66 -9.16 20.09
CA VAL A 560 25.27 -8.25 19.02
C VAL A 560 25.61 -8.91 17.69
N TRP A 561 24.65 -8.91 16.78
CA TRP A 561 24.76 -9.49 15.46
C TRP A 561 24.44 -8.45 14.39
N SER A 562 24.94 -8.67 13.19
CA SER A 562 24.41 -8.03 11.99
C SER A 562 24.18 -9.04 10.88
N PHE A 563 23.18 -8.76 10.05
CA PHE A 563 22.81 -9.57 8.91
C PHE A 563 22.88 -8.74 7.63
N ASP A 564 23.71 -9.17 6.68
CA ASP A 564 23.74 -8.64 5.32
C ASP A 564 22.82 -9.49 4.45
N ARG A 565 21.73 -8.88 4.00
CA ARG A 565 20.70 -9.51 3.15
C ARG A 565 21.24 -9.89 1.78
N GLU A 566 22.08 -9.05 1.19
CA GLU A 566 22.54 -9.22 -0.19
C GLU A 566 23.51 -10.40 -0.32
N SER A 567 24.36 -10.60 0.69
CA SER A 567 25.26 -11.75 0.75
C SER A 567 24.73 -12.93 1.57
N ASP A 568 23.55 -12.79 2.19
CA ASP A 568 22.96 -13.79 3.09
C ASP A 568 23.95 -14.23 4.20
N SER A 569 24.53 -13.24 4.88
CA SER A 569 25.58 -13.50 5.86
C SER A 569 25.31 -12.89 7.22
N LEU A 570 25.37 -13.75 8.24
CA LEU A 570 25.24 -13.40 9.65
C LEU A 570 26.62 -13.21 10.30
N HIS A 571 26.83 -12.07 10.93
CA HIS A 571 28.08 -11.68 11.57
C HIS A 571 27.90 -11.48 13.07
N ASN A 572 28.71 -12.17 13.88
CA ASN A 572 28.79 -11.87 15.31
C ASN A 572 29.72 -10.67 15.51
N ARG A 573 29.17 -9.56 16.02
CA ARG A 573 29.88 -8.27 16.15
C ARG A 573 30.56 -8.10 17.50
N ASN A 574 30.49 -9.08 18.40
CA ASN A 574 31.11 -8.95 19.72
C ASN A 574 32.62 -8.74 19.66
N GLU A 575 33.32 -9.38 18.71
CA GLU A 575 34.77 -9.21 18.58
C GLU A 575 35.15 -7.80 18.11
N ASP A 576 34.35 -7.22 17.21
CA ASP A 576 34.49 -5.83 16.76
C ASP A 576 34.38 -4.90 18.00
N PHE A 577 33.46 -5.20 18.90
CA PHE A 577 33.16 -4.39 20.09
C PHE A 577 33.97 -4.73 21.36
N ALA A 578 34.80 -5.78 21.35
CA ALA A 578 35.56 -6.23 22.53
C ALA A 578 36.84 -5.41 22.83
N SER A 579 37.18 -4.47 21.96
CA SER A 579 38.48 -3.81 21.83
C SER A 579 38.85 -2.83 22.97
N GLU A 580 37.97 -2.57 23.94
CA GLU A 580 38.30 -1.76 25.14
C GLU A 580 38.15 -2.50 26.49
N GLY A 581 37.96 -3.84 26.50
CA GLY A 581 37.85 -4.59 27.74
C GLY A 581 36.56 -4.36 28.53
N THR A 582 35.58 -3.70 27.92
CA THR A 582 34.20 -3.58 28.38
C THR A 582 33.46 -4.88 28.07
N TRP A 583 33.27 -5.73 29.09
CA TRP A 583 32.23 -6.75 29.00
C TRP A 583 30.90 -6.01 29.03
N ILE A 584 30.23 -5.95 27.88
CA ILE A 584 28.90 -5.35 27.79
C ILE A 584 27.97 -6.31 28.53
N ALA A 585 27.29 -5.80 29.57
CA ALA A 585 26.19 -6.51 30.20
C ALA A 585 25.23 -7.01 29.12
N PRO A 586 24.55 -8.16 29.29
CA PRO A 586 23.83 -8.80 28.20
C PRO A 586 22.91 -7.79 27.51
N ALA A 587 23.14 -7.60 26.21
CA ALA A 587 22.40 -6.64 25.43
C ALA A 587 20.92 -7.04 25.35
N VAL A 588 20.04 -6.05 25.47
CA VAL A 588 18.58 -6.24 25.56
C VAL A 588 17.81 -5.44 24.49
N GLY A 589 18.50 -4.65 23.67
CA GLY A 589 17.92 -4.02 22.51
C GLY A 589 18.94 -3.24 21.68
N ILE A 590 18.51 -2.87 20.48
CA ILE A 590 19.14 -1.84 19.65
C ILE A 590 18.19 -0.65 19.60
N GLY A 591 18.72 0.56 19.76
CA GLY A 591 18.02 1.81 19.47
C GLY A 591 18.69 2.56 18.33
N GLN A 592 17.97 3.52 17.76
CA GLN A 592 18.46 4.33 16.64
C GLN A 592 18.35 5.83 16.96
N GLY A 593 19.43 6.56 16.73
CA GLY A 593 19.47 8.02 16.83
C GLY A 593 18.99 8.71 15.55
N GLY A 594 18.83 10.03 15.61
CA GLY A 594 18.22 10.82 14.53
C GLY A 594 19.02 10.85 13.23
N THR A 595 20.30 10.47 13.29
CA THR A 595 21.24 10.40 12.18
C THR A 595 21.48 8.99 11.65
N GLY A 596 20.69 8.01 12.11
CA GLY A 596 20.84 6.60 11.72
C GLY A 596 21.88 5.81 12.52
N GLU A 597 22.55 6.46 13.47
CA GLU A 597 23.47 5.80 14.40
C GLU A 597 22.76 4.84 15.34
N LEU A 598 23.39 3.70 15.62
CA LEU A 598 22.81 2.66 16.45
C LEU A 598 23.39 2.64 17.87
N PHE A 599 22.53 2.30 18.82
CA PHE A 599 22.85 2.22 20.25
C PHE A 599 22.48 0.85 20.79
N VAL A 600 23.44 0.15 21.39
CA VAL A 600 23.22 -1.10 22.12
C VAL A 600 22.76 -0.80 23.54
N LEU A 601 21.59 -1.30 23.89
CA LEU A 601 20.97 -1.16 25.20
C LEU A 601 21.28 -2.41 26.04
N THR A 602 21.64 -2.22 27.30
CA THR A 602 22.01 -3.33 28.20
C THR A 602 21.05 -3.47 29.37
N LEU A 603 20.97 -4.69 29.91
CA LEU A 603 20.03 -5.02 31.00
C LEU A 603 20.24 -4.19 32.28
N ASP A 604 21.46 -3.76 32.54
CA ASP A 604 21.82 -2.90 33.68
C ASP A 604 21.56 -1.40 33.43
N GLY A 605 21.11 -1.03 32.22
CA GLY A 605 20.73 0.33 31.85
C GLY A 605 21.79 1.13 31.09
N GLY A 606 22.91 0.49 30.76
CA GLY A 606 23.93 1.06 29.87
C GLY A 606 23.41 1.25 28.44
N ILE A 607 23.84 2.34 27.84
CA ILE A 607 23.50 2.76 26.47
C ILE A 607 24.81 3.01 25.76
N HIS A 608 25.12 2.14 24.80
CA HIS A 608 26.41 2.12 24.13
C HIS A 608 26.24 2.48 22.66
N ARG A 609 26.81 3.58 22.19
CA ARG A 609 26.79 3.93 20.77
C ARG A 609 27.77 3.03 20.00
N ILE A 610 27.35 2.51 18.85
CA ILE A 610 28.27 1.95 17.84
C ILE A 610 28.99 3.13 17.21
N GLN A 611 30.30 3.23 17.41
CA GLN A 611 31.09 4.37 16.95
C GLN A 611 32.55 3.98 16.68
N SER A 612 33.31 4.87 16.06
CA SER A 612 34.75 4.71 15.88
C SER A 612 35.45 4.71 17.23
N LEU A 613 36.42 3.81 17.40
CA LEU A 613 37.33 3.79 18.56
C LEU A 613 38.43 4.84 18.49
N ASN A 614 38.64 5.41 17.30
CA ASN A 614 39.54 6.54 17.09
C ASN A 614 38.82 7.57 16.22
N PRO A 615 37.89 8.33 16.80
CA PRO A 615 37.10 9.32 16.06
C PRO A 615 38.00 10.47 15.58
N ALA A 616 37.62 11.10 14.45
CA ALA A 616 38.41 12.15 13.80
C ALA A 616 38.90 13.22 14.77
N CYS A 617 38.05 13.64 15.72
CA CYS A 617 38.40 14.64 16.71
C CYS A 617 39.32 14.20 17.87
N SER A 618 39.94 13.03 17.76
CA SER A 618 40.93 12.52 18.73
C SER A 618 42.00 11.62 18.10
N ASP A 619 42.09 11.58 16.77
CA ASP A 619 42.95 10.63 16.05
C ASP A 619 44.36 11.19 15.77
N GLY A 620 44.59 12.47 16.06
CA GLY A 620 45.86 13.15 15.83
C GLY A 620 46.06 13.64 14.40
N VAL A 621 45.03 13.60 13.56
CA VAL A 621 45.01 14.03 12.17
C VAL A 621 44.12 15.28 12.04
N ASP A 622 44.45 16.11 11.05
CA ASP A 622 43.66 17.28 10.63
C ASP A 622 42.78 16.79 9.48
N ASN A 623 41.58 16.33 9.80
CA ASN A 623 40.71 15.57 8.90
C ASN A 623 39.93 16.49 7.96
N ASP A 624 39.67 17.74 8.37
CA ASP A 624 39.07 18.79 7.53
C ASP A 624 40.11 19.70 6.82
N ALA A 625 41.39 19.54 7.15
CA ALA A 625 42.53 20.27 6.60
C ALA A 625 42.52 21.78 6.86
N ASP A 626 41.90 22.24 7.95
CA ASP A 626 41.85 23.66 8.35
C ASP A 626 43.13 24.12 9.09
N GLY A 627 44.00 23.17 9.46
CA GLY A 627 45.28 23.40 10.12
C GLY A 627 45.22 23.29 11.65
N LEU A 628 44.06 22.97 12.20
CA LEU A 628 43.85 22.56 13.58
C LEU A 628 43.74 21.03 13.63
N VAL A 629 43.94 20.46 14.81
CA VAL A 629 44.03 19.01 14.99
C VAL A 629 43.33 18.70 16.29
N ASP A 630 42.26 17.92 16.20
CA ASP A 630 41.49 17.34 17.28
C ASP A 630 40.90 18.34 18.30
N TYR A 631 39.92 17.83 19.06
CA TYR A 631 39.47 18.51 20.27
C TYR A 631 40.61 18.64 21.31
N PRO A 632 40.71 19.77 22.05
CA PRO A 632 39.87 20.97 22.03
C PRO A 632 40.43 22.09 21.13
N ASN A 633 41.49 21.79 20.38
CA ASN A 633 42.21 22.83 19.62
C ASN A 633 41.54 23.10 18.28
N ASP A 634 40.79 22.11 17.79
CA ASP A 634 39.97 22.15 16.60
C ASP A 634 38.52 22.57 16.93
N PRO A 635 38.05 23.72 16.41
CA PRO A 635 36.67 24.16 16.54
C PRO A 635 35.65 23.28 15.81
N GLY A 636 36.04 22.61 14.71
CA GLY A 636 35.21 21.61 14.03
C GLY A 636 34.90 20.40 14.90
N CYS A 637 35.59 20.26 16.04
CA CYS A 637 35.34 19.24 17.04
C CYS A 637 34.48 19.73 18.20
N ALA A 638 33.23 19.29 18.24
CA ALA A 638 32.35 19.50 19.40
C ALA A 638 32.86 18.77 20.66
N SER A 639 33.51 17.62 20.50
CA SER A 639 34.06 16.81 21.59
C SER A 639 35.20 15.91 21.09
N PRO A 640 36.02 15.30 21.97
CA PRO A 640 37.01 14.32 21.53
C PRO A 640 36.35 13.00 21.05
N LEU A 641 35.01 12.91 21.06
CA LEU A 641 34.27 11.73 20.63
C LEU A 641 33.60 11.93 19.27
N SER A 642 33.67 13.15 18.74
CA SER A 642 33.05 13.52 17.48
C SER A 642 33.74 12.79 16.34
N GLU A 643 32.98 12.01 15.58
CA GLU A 643 33.52 11.20 14.47
C GLU A 643 33.89 12.04 13.25
N TRP A 644 33.39 13.27 13.21
CA TRP A 644 33.60 14.21 12.13
C TRP A 644 34.07 15.56 12.69
N GLU A 645 34.96 16.19 11.93
CA GLU A 645 35.37 17.58 12.11
C GLU A 645 34.45 18.46 11.26
N VAL A 646 33.24 18.72 11.76
CA VAL A 646 32.23 19.56 11.09
C VAL A 646 31.74 20.60 12.07
N PRO A 647 31.91 21.90 11.79
CA PRO A 647 31.42 22.95 12.68
C PRO A 647 29.89 22.95 12.80
N LEU A 648 29.36 23.22 14.01
CA LEU A 648 27.92 23.25 14.31
C LEU A 648 27.11 24.16 13.36
N CYS A 649 27.68 25.27 12.87
CA CYS A 649 27.00 26.17 11.92
C CYS A 649 27.07 25.72 10.44
N ASP A 650 27.44 24.47 10.17
CA ASP A 650 27.55 23.85 8.84
C ASP A 650 27.33 22.33 8.91
N ASP A 651 26.67 21.84 9.96
CA ASP A 651 26.47 20.40 10.22
C ASP A 651 25.09 19.89 9.77
N GLY A 652 24.21 20.79 9.33
CA GLY A 652 22.87 20.45 8.83
C GLY A 652 21.83 20.28 9.92
N PHE A 653 22.16 20.54 11.19
CA PHE A 653 21.28 20.37 12.33
C PHE A 653 20.87 21.73 12.93
N ASP A 654 19.67 21.77 13.50
CA ASP A 654 19.21 22.85 14.37
C ASP A 654 19.68 22.50 15.79
N ASN A 655 20.90 22.92 16.15
CA ASN A 655 21.53 22.46 17.40
C ASN A 655 20.93 23.13 18.65
N ASP A 656 20.24 24.27 18.51
CA ASP A 656 19.60 25.00 19.61
C ASP A 656 18.06 24.92 19.65
N LEU A 657 17.47 24.30 18.63
CA LEU A 657 16.06 23.95 18.47
C LEU A 657 15.13 25.16 18.31
N ASP A 658 15.62 26.25 17.70
CA ASP A 658 14.84 27.45 17.43
C ASP A 658 14.08 27.41 16.08
N GLY A 659 14.38 26.42 15.24
CA GLY A 659 13.76 26.16 13.94
C GLY A 659 14.54 26.68 12.73
N GLU A 660 15.71 27.30 12.91
CA GLU A 660 16.67 27.64 11.85
C GLU A 660 17.87 26.66 11.87
N ILE A 661 18.55 26.48 10.74
CA ILE A 661 19.69 25.54 10.61
C ILE A 661 20.92 26.26 10.05
N ASP A 662 22.10 25.97 10.59
CA ASP A 662 23.39 26.42 10.05
C ASP A 662 23.41 27.95 9.80
N LEU A 663 23.99 28.39 8.67
CA LEU A 663 23.98 29.77 8.20
C LEU A 663 22.58 30.40 7.98
N ALA A 664 21.51 29.61 8.00
CA ALA A 664 20.16 30.16 7.99
C ALA A 664 19.78 30.72 9.37
N ASP A 665 20.38 30.22 10.45
CA ASP A 665 20.25 30.76 11.81
C ASP A 665 21.03 32.08 11.96
N GLY A 666 20.35 33.10 12.47
CA GLY A 666 20.93 34.40 12.82
C GLY A 666 22.04 34.36 13.89
N GLN A 667 22.18 33.25 14.62
CA GLN A 667 23.26 33.01 15.60
C GLN A 667 24.53 32.43 14.94
N CYS A 668 24.42 31.91 13.72
CA CYS A 668 25.52 31.48 12.88
C CYS A 668 26.00 32.60 11.93
N SER A 669 27.09 33.26 12.30
CA SER A 669 27.69 34.34 11.49
C SER A 669 28.61 33.86 10.35
N ARG A 670 29.06 32.60 10.40
CA ARG A 670 29.88 31.94 9.37
C ARG A 670 29.88 30.42 9.59
N SER A 671 30.00 29.64 8.51
CA SER A 671 29.95 28.17 8.54
C SER A 671 31.03 27.55 9.42
N SER A 672 32.19 28.21 9.57
CA SER A 672 33.29 27.72 10.43
C SER A 672 33.06 27.93 11.94
N GLN A 673 31.83 28.19 12.40
CA GLN A 673 31.52 28.40 13.82
C GLN A 673 31.00 27.13 14.46
N ASN A 674 31.37 26.94 15.73
CA ASN A 674 31.01 25.80 16.53
C ASN A 674 30.19 26.21 17.77
N ILE A 675 29.41 27.29 17.64
CA ILE A 675 28.54 27.79 18.70
C ILE A 675 27.28 28.27 18.01
N GLU A 676 26.20 27.54 18.25
CA GLU A 676 24.83 27.89 17.84
C GLU A 676 23.95 28.13 19.09
N THR A 677 24.53 28.33 20.29
CA THR A 677 23.74 28.52 21.52
C THR A 677 23.46 29.97 21.84
N GLU A 678 22.29 30.25 22.46
CA GLU A 678 21.95 31.56 23.05
C GLU A 678 23.16 32.14 23.80
N SER A 679 23.76 33.18 23.25
CA SER A 679 24.84 33.88 23.92
C SER A 679 24.29 34.65 25.13
N VAL A 680 24.13 33.99 26.27
CA VAL A 680 24.21 34.68 27.55
C VAL A 680 25.68 34.93 27.81
N ASP A 681 26.17 36.07 27.35
CA ASP A 681 27.50 36.57 27.70
C ASP A 681 27.56 36.84 29.22
N LEU A 682 28.01 35.83 29.98
CA LEU A 682 28.19 35.93 31.44
C LEU A 682 29.39 36.82 31.85
N ARG A 683 29.92 37.66 30.95
CA ARG A 683 31.02 38.59 31.28
C ARG A 683 30.56 40.00 31.65
N ASP A 684 29.26 40.30 31.62
CA ASP A 684 28.72 41.61 32.03
C ASP A 684 27.80 41.54 33.27
N VAL A 685 28.03 40.60 34.19
CA VAL A 685 27.50 40.71 35.56
C VAL A 685 28.41 41.62 36.37
N ASP A 686 28.38 42.91 36.03
CA ASP A 686 28.90 43.94 36.93
C ASP A 686 27.92 44.11 38.10
N ALA A 687 28.51 44.25 39.28
CA ALA A 687 27.86 44.11 40.56
C ALA A 687 26.67 45.06 40.79
N GLY A 688 25.51 44.47 41.05
CA GLY A 688 24.46 45.05 41.89
C GLY A 688 23.23 45.55 41.14
N ASP A 689 22.17 44.76 41.14
CA ASP A 689 20.87 45.20 41.66
C ASP A 689 19.89 44.02 41.82
N GLU A 690 18.98 44.19 42.77
CA GLU A 690 18.11 43.18 43.35
C GLU A 690 17.08 42.57 42.37
N ILE A 691 16.85 41.27 42.55
CA ILE A 691 15.79 40.47 41.93
C ILE A 691 14.41 41.03 42.30
N PHE A 692 13.61 41.43 41.31
CA PHE A 692 12.16 41.48 41.40
C PHE A 692 11.51 40.82 40.18
N CYS A 693 10.82 39.71 40.42
CA CYS A 693 9.94 39.03 39.48
C CYS A 693 8.80 39.96 39.02
N GLY A 694 8.57 40.05 37.70
CA GLY A 694 7.48 40.82 37.10
C GLY A 694 6.39 39.92 36.53
N LEU A 695 5.29 39.77 37.28
CA LEU A 695 3.99 39.33 36.78
C LEU A 695 3.29 40.51 36.06
N GLY A 696 2.97 40.33 34.77
CA GLY A 696 1.69 40.69 34.14
C GLY A 696 1.39 42.15 33.80
N ALA A 697 1.36 42.46 32.50
CA ALA A 697 0.63 43.60 31.96
C ALA A 697 -0.88 43.29 31.88
N GLU A 698 -1.60 43.24 33.01
CA GLU A 698 -3.08 43.22 32.97
C GLU A 698 -3.83 43.69 34.25
N VAL A 699 -3.17 44.27 35.27
CA VAL A 699 -3.85 44.75 36.50
C VAL A 699 -3.75 46.27 36.71
N ALA A 700 -3.82 47.05 35.62
CA ALA A 700 -3.66 48.51 35.69
C ALA A 700 -4.91 49.32 36.11
N PHE A 701 -6.05 48.71 36.44
CA PHE A 701 -7.30 49.49 36.67
C PHE A 701 -8.02 49.32 38.03
N ILE A 702 -7.49 48.60 39.03
CA ILE A 702 -8.20 48.37 40.32
C ILE A 702 -7.49 48.97 41.56
N LEU A 703 -6.42 49.75 41.39
CA LEU A 703 -5.62 50.26 42.52
C LEU A 703 -5.98 51.63 43.15
N PRO A 704 -6.89 52.49 42.61
CA PRO A 704 -7.29 53.70 43.34
C PRO A 704 -8.39 53.47 44.41
N LEU A 705 -9.15 52.37 44.35
CA LEU A 705 -10.32 52.16 45.23
C LEU A 705 -9.96 51.52 46.58
N PHE A 706 -8.89 50.73 46.66
CA PHE A 706 -8.50 50.03 47.90
C PHE A 706 -7.69 50.90 48.89
N MET A 707 -7.10 52.01 48.45
CA MET A 707 -6.34 52.90 49.33
C MET A 707 -7.21 53.86 50.15
N GLN A 708 -8.48 54.07 49.81
CA GLN A 708 -9.39 54.86 50.65
C GLN A 708 -10.05 54.04 51.79
N LEU A 709 -10.15 52.72 51.68
CA LEU A 709 -10.74 51.89 52.75
C LEU A 709 -9.75 51.44 53.84
N ARG A 710 -8.43 51.46 53.59
CA ARG A 710 -7.41 51.15 54.61
C ARG A 710 -7.11 52.29 55.60
N ARG A 711 -7.54 53.53 55.33
CA ARG A 711 -7.40 54.66 56.27
C ARG A 711 -8.55 54.78 57.28
N ALA A 712 -9.68 54.08 57.09
CA ALA A 712 -10.80 54.05 58.04
C ALA A 712 -10.70 52.94 59.09
N GLY A 713 -10.06 51.79 58.79
CA GLY A 713 -10.00 50.64 59.70
C GLY A 713 -8.97 50.72 60.84
N ARG A 714 -7.90 51.50 60.69
CA ARG A 714 -6.81 51.57 61.70
C ARG A 714 -7.06 52.55 62.85
N ARG A 715 -8.17 53.29 62.87
CA ARG A 715 -8.60 54.10 64.02
C ARG A 715 -9.59 53.40 64.97
N ALA A 716 -10.13 52.23 64.60
CA ALA A 716 -11.13 51.52 65.41
C ALA A 716 -10.59 50.37 66.28
N PHE A 717 -9.36 49.89 66.06
CA PHE A 717 -8.83 48.72 66.79
C PHE A 717 -7.88 49.05 67.97
N ARG A 718 -7.55 50.33 68.20
CA ARG A 718 -6.70 50.77 69.33
C ARG A 718 -7.44 51.38 70.52
N ALA A 719 -8.77 51.27 70.57
CA ALA A 719 -9.62 51.84 71.62
C ALA A 719 -10.37 50.82 72.48
N ARG A 720 -9.98 49.52 72.51
CA ARG A 720 -10.75 48.52 73.29
C ARG A 720 -9.96 47.46 74.07
N LEU A 721 -8.70 47.69 74.39
CA LEU A 721 -8.00 46.91 75.41
C LEU A 721 -7.11 47.84 76.25
N GLY A 722 -7.77 48.51 77.19
CA GLY A 722 -7.19 49.34 78.23
C GLY A 722 -8.26 49.74 79.24
N GLY A 723 -8.39 48.93 80.31
CA GLY A 723 -9.02 49.30 81.59
C GLY A 723 -10.52 49.06 81.74
N GLU A 724 -10.93 47.88 82.21
CA GLU A 724 -11.30 47.56 83.60
C GLU A 724 -11.52 46.04 83.74
#